data_AF-A0AAV1CYU4-F1
#
_entry.id   AF-A0AAV1CYU4-F1
#
_cell.length_a   1.000
_cell.length_b   1.000
_cell.length_c   1.000
_cell.angle_alpha   90.00
_cell.angle_beta   90.00
_cell.angle_gamma   90.00
#
_symmetry.space_group_name_H-M   'P 1'
#
loop_
_entity.id
_entity.type
_entity.pdbx_description
1 polymer ?
#
loop_
_entity_poly.entity_id
_entity_poly.type
_entity_poly.pdbx_seq_one_letter_code
_entity_poly.pdbx_strand_id
1 'polypeptide(L)'
;MAKPAVTMEVGNDGVAIISIYNPPVNSISYPILAGIKEKFDEAVKRDDVKALVVFGKGGKFSGGFDINVFGKARQTGDNSVLLKPIDILVNTIGDSKKPAVAAIGGLALGGGLELAMACHARVAVPKAQLGLPELTLGIIPGLGGTQHLPRLIGLPKAIEMMLSSKSILSEEGKSLGLIDEIATSNELLNVSRLWALDIAARCKPWLHTLHRTDKIGSFSEARKVLEMARQQAKKVAPNMPQHQACLDAIEDGVIHGAYSGLLKEATVSKELVMSDTSKALVHIFFAQRATSKVPNVTDIGLKPRPVKKVAVIGGGLMGSGIATALILSNTYVVLKEINSEYLQKGIKAIEENLRGLVSRKKLAADKAEKALSMLKGVLDYVEFKDVDMVIEAVIENISLKQSIFSDIEKACPPHCILATNTSTIDLNVIGERTSSQDRIVGAHFFSPAHVMPLLEIVRTEKTSAQVILDLMTVGKIIKKVPIVVGNCTGFAVNRAFFPYGQGAHYLLHMGVDPFRIDRLICKFGLPMGPFQLQDVAGYGVAVAVRKIYGSAFPGRTFDSSLVDLLIKNGRQGKSNGKGYYVYEKGSKPQPDPSVLPIIEESRKLANVMPGGKPISVSDKEVVEMIFFPVVNESCRVLDEGIVIRASDLDVASVLGMSFPSYRGGILFWADTVGADYIYKSLKKWSELYGNFYKPSEYLEQRATRGIPLSAPKSTDSGSKSRL
;
A
#
# COMPACT_ATOMS: atom_id res chain seq x y z
N MET A 1 -8.80 -25.73 -11.84
CA MET A 1 -8.55 -25.39 -10.42
C MET A 1 -9.47 -26.24 -9.56
N ALA A 2 -8.99 -26.75 -8.42
CA ALA A 2 -9.85 -27.49 -7.50
C ALA A 2 -10.98 -26.58 -7.00
N LYS A 3 -12.21 -27.10 -6.93
CA LYS A 3 -13.38 -26.32 -6.45
C LYS A 3 -13.26 -26.08 -4.93
N PRO A 4 -13.73 -24.93 -4.42
CA PRO A 4 -13.87 -24.72 -2.98
C PRO A 4 -14.68 -25.85 -2.36
N ALA A 5 -14.20 -26.40 -1.25
CA ALA A 5 -14.83 -27.53 -0.58
C ALA A 5 -14.70 -27.42 0.93
N VAL A 6 -15.74 -27.89 1.62
CA VAL A 6 -15.72 -28.18 3.05
C VAL A 6 -16.02 -29.67 3.19
N THR A 7 -15.14 -30.38 3.88
CA THR A 7 -15.24 -31.84 4.08
C THR A 7 -15.24 -32.16 5.55
N MET A 8 -15.81 -33.30 5.93
CA MET A 8 -15.82 -33.78 7.30
C MET A 8 -15.33 -35.23 7.34
N GLU A 9 -14.43 -35.53 8.26
CA GLU A 9 -13.97 -36.89 8.57
C GLU A 9 -14.12 -37.13 10.07
N VAL A 10 -14.74 -38.25 10.46
CA VAL A 10 -14.90 -38.62 11.87
C VAL A 10 -13.83 -39.64 12.24
N GLY A 11 -12.98 -39.29 13.19
CA GLY A 11 -11.96 -40.20 13.70
C GLY A 11 -12.53 -41.27 14.63
N ASN A 12 -11.76 -42.36 14.83
CA ASN A 12 -12.13 -43.45 15.74
C ASN A 12 -12.30 -43.02 17.21
N ASP A 13 -11.76 -41.87 17.59
CA ASP A 13 -11.92 -41.24 18.91
C ASP A 13 -13.26 -40.48 19.05
N GLY A 14 -14.03 -40.35 17.96
CA GLY A 14 -15.28 -39.60 17.89
C GLY A 14 -15.09 -38.11 17.61
N VAL A 15 -13.92 -37.66 17.15
CA VAL A 15 -13.71 -36.25 16.78
C VAL A 15 -13.93 -36.04 15.29
N ALA A 16 -14.85 -35.15 14.94
CA ALA A 16 -15.11 -34.73 13.55
C ALA A 16 -14.14 -33.62 13.12
N ILE A 17 -13.31 -33.87 12.12
CA ILE A 17 -12.43 -32.86 11.49
C ILE A 17 -13.17 -32.24 10.31
N ILE A 18 -13.56 -30.97 10.45
CA ILE A 18 -14.11 -30.15 9.38
C ILE A 18 -12.97 -29.41 8.68
N SER A 19 -12.65 -29.83 7.46
CA SER A 19 -11.55 -29.28 6.66
C SER A 19 -12.05 -28.28 5.62
N ILE A 20 -11.56 -27.04 5.69
CA ILE A 20 -11.78 -25.97 4.71
C ILE A 20 -10.69 -26.05 3.64
N TYR A 21 -11.07 -26.06 2.37
CA TYR A 21 -10.14 -26.03 1.25
C TYR A 21 -10.62 -25.08 0.15
N ASN A 22 -9.89 -23.98 -0.03
CA ASN A 22 -10.15 -22.96 -1.05
C ASN A 22 -8.81 -22.33 -1.49
N PRO A 23 -8.01 -23.02 -2.34
CA PRO A 23 -6.70 -22.52 -2.77
C PRO A 23 -6.82 -21.24 -3.61
N PRO A 24 -5.78 -20.38 -3.67
CA PRO A 24 -4.41 -20.58 -3.15
C PRO A 24 -4.22 -20.23 -1.66
N VAL A 25 -5.18 -19.54 -1.04
CA VAL A 25 -5.26 -19.30 0.40
C VAL A 25 -6.73 -19.40 0.78
N ASN A 26 -7.04 -20.20 1.79
CA ASN A 26 -8.41 -20.47 2.23
C ASN A 26 -9.15 -19.15 2.53
N SER A 27 -9.95 -18.65 1.58
CA SER A 27 -10.84 -17.51 1.81
C SER A 27 -12.22 -18.02 2.21
N ILE A 28 -12.84 -17.32 3.16
CA ILE A 28 -14.21 -17.60 3.61
C ILE A 28 -15.16 -16.96 2.61
N SER A 29 -15.49 -17.73 1.58
CA SER A 29 -16.54 -17.41 0.61
C SER A 29 -17.88 -17.99 1.07
N TYR A 30 -18.99 -17.59 0.45
CA TYR A 30 -20.31 -18.15 0.79
C TYR A 30 -20.41 -19.67 0.68
N PRO A 31 -19.89 -20.33 -0.37
CA PRO A 31 -19.89 -21.79 -0.42
C PRO A 31 -19.14 -22.42 0.76
N ILE A 32 -18.07 -21.80 1.24
CA ILE A 32 -17.33 -22.26 2.42
C ILE A 32 -18.17 -22.08 3.69
N LEU A 33 -18.81 -20.92 3.89
CA LEU A 33 -19.70 -20.71 5.05
C LEU A 33 -20.88 -21.67 5.07
N ALA A 34 -21.53 -21.87 3.92
CA ALA A 34 -22.63 -22.81 3.79
C ALA A 34 -22.18 -24.25 4.09
N GLY A 35 -21.02 -24.66 3.56
CA GLY A 35 -20.43 -25.97 3.84
C GLY A 35 -20.04 -26.15 5.30
N ILE A 36 -19.51 -25.12 5.97
CA ILE A 36 -19.24 -25.17 7.41
C ILE A 36 -20.54 -25.39 8.18
N LYS A 37 -21.58 -24.59 7.89
CA LYS A 37 -22.89 -24.74 8.55
C LYS A 37 -23.45 -26.16 8.37
N GLU A 38 -23.45 -26.66 7.13
CA GLU A 38 -23.92 -28.01 6.81
C GLU A 38 -23.18 -29.07 7.63
N LYS A 39 -21.84 -29.00 7.70
CA LYS A 39 -21.04 -30.00 8.43
C LYS A 39 -21.15 -29.89 9.93
N PHE A 40 -21.34 -28.70 10.48
CA PHE A 40 -21.69 -28.55 11.90
C PHE A 40 -23.06 -29.15 12.21
N ASP A 41 -24.09 -28.85 11.40
CA ASP A 41 -25.44 -29.39 11.57
C ASP A 41 -25.45 -30.92 11.46
N GLU A 42 -24.66 -31.49 10.53
CA GLU A 42 -24.46 -32.93 10.37
C GLU A 42 -23.77 -33.53 11.62
N ALA A 43 -22.65 -32.97 12.04
CA ALA A 43 -21.87 -33.45 13.19
C ALA A 43 -22.66 -33.41 14.50
N VAL A 44 -23.48 -32.39 14.73
CA VAL A 44 -24.29 -32.26 15.96
C VAL A 44 -25.35 -33.35 16.04
N LYS A 45 -25.91 -33.82 14.92
CA LYS A 45 -26.95 -34.87 14.87
C LYS A 45 -26.42 -36.31 14.97
N ARG A 46 -25.11 -36.50 14.83
CA ARG A 46 -24.45 -37.81 14.79
C ARG A 46 -24.02 -38.29 16.17
N ASP A 47 -24.49 -39.42 16.65
CA ASP A 47 -24.14 -39.91 18.00
C ASP A 47 -22.67 -40.39 18.12
N ASP A 48 -22.05 -40.78 17.01
CA ASP A 48 -20.63 -41.19 16.98
C ASP A 48 -19.65 -40.00 17.11
N VAL A 49 -20.14 -38.77 16.96
CA VAL A 49 -19.34 -37.55 17.09
C VAL A 49 -19.46 -36.98 18.51
N LYS A 50 -18.33 -36.83 19.21
CA LYS A 50 -18.23 -36.24 20.56
C LYS A 50 -17.80 -34.78 20.53
N ALA A 51 -16.95 -34.40 19.58
CA ALA A 51 -16.38 -33.06 19.48
C ALA A 51 -15.98 -32.75 18.02
N LEU A 52 -15.70 -31.47 17.72
CA LEU A 52 -15.32 -31.00 16.40
C LEU A 52 -13.95 -30.29 16.40
N VAL A 53 -13.23 -30.39 15.28
CA VAL A 53 -12.04 -29.60 14.96
C VAL A 53 -12.23 -28.93 13.62
N VAL A 54 -12.07 -27.60 13.55
CA VAL A 54 -12.07 -26.84 12.29
C VAL A 54 -10.62 -26.65 11.84
N PHE A 55 -10.31 -27.02 10.59
CA PHE A 55 -8.94 -27.01 10.07
C PHE A 55 -8.88 -26.42 8.65
N GLY A 56 -7.84 -25.63 8.37
CA GLY A 56 -7.56 -25.15 7.01
C GLY A 56 -6.59 -26.06 6.28
N LYS A 57 -7.08 -26.80 5.28
CA LYS A 57 -6.25 -27.68 4.44
C LYS A 57 -5.30 -26.86 3.58
N GLY A 58 -4.05 -27.30 3.42
CA GLY A 58 -3.02 -26.59 2.65
C GLY A 58 -2.09 -25.69 3.46
N GLY A 59 -2.03 -25.87 4.79
CA GLY A 59 -1.04 -25.24 5.67
C GLY A 59 -1.39 -23.83 6.15
N LYS A 60 -2.52 -23.27 5.72
CA LYS A 60 -3.05 -21.98 6.16
C LYS A 60 -4.49 -22.15 6.63
N PHE A 61 -4.82 -21.61 7.81
CA PHE A 61 -6.18 -21.68 8.35
C PHE A 61 -7.14 -20.90 7.45
N SER A 62 -7.01 -19.56 7.43
CA SER A 62 -7.83 -18.72 6.56
C SER A 62 -7.25 -17.31 6.39
N GLY A 63 -7.23 -16.84 5.14
CA GLY A 63 -6.80 -15.49 4.78
C GLY A 63 -7.87 -14.41 4.98
N GLY A 64 -9.06 -14.78 5.47
CA GLY A 64 -10.17 -13.87 5.71
C GLY A 64 -11.36 -14.08 4.78
N PHE A 65 -12.35 -13.20 4.93
CA PHE A 65 -13.56 -13.21 4.12
C PHE A 65 -13.27 -12.87 2.66
N ASP A 66 -14.02 -13.46 1.73
CA ASP A 66 -13.83 -13.20 0.31
C ASP A 66 -14.34 -11.80 -0.09
N ILE A 67 -13.40 -10.87 -0.29
CA ILE A 67 -13.66 -9.46 -0.62
C ILE A 67 -14.40 -9.29 -1.96
N ASN A 68 -14.34 -10.28 -2.87
CA ASN A 68 -15.09 -10.24 -4.13
C ASN A 68 -16.61 -10.16 -3.92
N VAL A 69 -17.09 -10.58 -2.75
CA VAL A 69 -18.50 -10.48 -2.34
C VAL A 69 -18.96 -9.03 -2.29
N PHE A 70 -18.13 -8.09 -1.83
CA PHE A 70 -18.53 -6.69 -1.70
C PHE A 70 -18.86 -6.07 -3.07
N GLY A 71 -18.12 -6.45 -4.12
CA GLY A 71 -18.42 -6.05 -5.49
C GLY A 71 -19.81 -6.52 -5.94
N LYS A 72 -20.16 -7.79 -5.64
CA LYS A 72 -21.48 -8.35 -5.97
C LYS A 72 -22.61 -7.68 -5.20
N ALA A 73 -22.47 -7.54 -3.88
CA ALA A 73 -23.48 -6.90 -3.04
C ALA A 73 -23.79 -5.46 -3.52
N ARG A 74 -22.76 -4.71 -3.94
CA ARG A 74 -22.92 -3.37 -4.51
C ARG A 74 -23.68 -3.38 -5.84
N GLN A 75 -23.45 -4.38 -6.70
CA GLN A 75 -24.13 -4.51 -7.99
C GLN A 75 -25.59 -4.93 -7.84
N THR A 76 -25.89 -5.86 -6.92
CA THR A 76 -27.23 -6.41 -6.75
C THR A 76 -28.11 -5.59 -5.82
N GLY A 77 -27.54 -4.72 -4.98
CA GLY A 77 -28.25 -3.99 -3.93
C GLY A 77 -28.75 -4.88 -2.77
N ASP A 78 -28.75 -6.21 -2.96
CA ASP A 78 -29.05 -7.19 -1.93
C ASP A 78 -27.94 -7.25 -0.88
N ASN A 79 -28.25 -6.68 0.27
CA ASN A 79 -27.38 -6.66 1.45
C ASN A 79 -27.75 -7.75 2.47
N SER A 80 -28.81 -8.54 2.25
CA SER A 80 -29.18 -9.67 3.12
C SER A 80 -28.06 -10.72 3.18
N VAL A 81 -27.25 -10.75 2.13
CA VAL A 81 -26.08 -11.61 1.97
C VAL A 81 -25.00 -11.33 3.02
N LEU A 82 -24.97 -10.13 3.64
CA LEU A 82 -23.97 -9.75 4.65
C LEU A 82 -24.36 -10.15 6.09
N LEU A 83 -25.63 -10.50 6.37
CA LEU A 83 -26.12 -10.82 7.72
C LEU A 83 -26.03 -12.31 8.08
N LYS A 84 -26.27 -13.19 7.12
CA LYS A 84 -26.22 -14.66 7.27
C LYS A 84 -24.92 -15.21 7.90
N PRO A 85 -23.73 -14.61 7.67
CA PRO A 85 -22.50 -15.10 8.26
C PRO A 85 -22.41 -15.00 9.80
N ILE A 86 -22.98 -13.96 10.42
CA ILE A 86 -22.96 -13.81 11.90
C ILE A 86 -23.77 -14.93 12.54
N ASP A 87 -24.96 -15.23 12.00
CA ASP A 87 -25.81 -16.31 12.51
C ASP A 87 -25.11 -17.68 12.47
N ILE A 88 -24.30 -17.94 11.44
CA ILE A 88 -23.53 -19.18 11.35
C ILE A 88 -22.50 -19.23 12.47
N LEU A 89 -21.68 -18.19 12.64
CA LEU A 89 -20.60 -18.22 13.63
C LEU A 89 -21.14 -18.23 15.06
N VAL A 90 -22.18 -17.46 15.35
CA VAL A 90 -22.74 -17.37 16.69
C VAL A 90 -23.63 -18.57 16.99
N ASN A 91 -24.72 -18.76 16.23
CA ASN A 91 -25.76 -19.72 16.59
C ASN A 91 -25.40 -21.16 16.17
N THR A 92 -24.52 -21.35 15.19
CA THR A 92 -24.11 -22.71 14.76
C THR A 92 -22.82 -23.17 15.45
N ILE A 93 -21.80 -22.31 15.52
CA ILE A 93 -20.49 -22.69 16.07
C ILE A 93 -20.42 -22.38 17.56
N GLY A 94 -20.71 -21.14 17.96
CA GLY A 94 -20.69 -20.69 19.36
C GLY A 94 -21.66 -21.48 20.22
N ASP A 95 -22.92 -21.57 19.81
CA ASP A 95 -23.98 -22.31 20.51
C ASP A 95 -24.02 -23.82 20.19
N SER A 96 -22.99 -24.35 19.52
CA SER A 96 -22.93 -25.77 19.16
C SER A 96 -23.14 -26.66 20.40
N LYS A 97 -23.93 -27.73 20.26
CA LYS A 97 -24.14 -28.74 21.32
C LYS A 97 -22.96 -29.69 21.51
N LYS A 98 -21.86 -29.48 20.78
CA LYS A 98 -20.60 -30.23 20.89
C LYS A 98 -19.44 -29.25 20.81
N PRO A 99 -18.38 -29.43 21.61
CA PRO A 99 -17.28 -28.50 21.64
C PRO A 99 -16.52 -28.51 20.32
N ALA A 100 -16.00 -27.34 19.93
CA ALA A 100 -15.34 -27.11 18.66
C ALA A 100 -14.01 -26.40 18.89
N VAL A 101 -12.94 -26.89 18.26
CA VAL A 101 -11.58 -26.34 18.38
C VAL A 101 -11.08 -25.89 17.01
N ALA A 102 -10.53 -24.68 16.91
CA ALA A 102 -9.88 -24.18 15.70
C ALA A 102 -8.41 -24.62 15.67
N ALA A 103 -8.02 -25.39 14.65
CA ALA A 103 -6.66 -25.82 14.38
C ALA A 103 -5.96 -24.88 13.39
N ILE A 104 -5.26 -23.85 13.91
CA ILE A 104 -4.72 -22.73 13.14
C ILE A 104 -3.32 -23.03 12.59
N GLY A 105 -3.26 -23.42 11.31
CA GLY A 105 -2.01 -23.45 10.55
C GLY A 105 -1.66 -22.10 9.95
N GLY A 106 -0.43 -21.60 10.13
CA GLY A 106 0.16 -20.47 9.39
C GLY A 106 -0.44 -19.08 9.63
N LEU A 107 -1.71 -18.84 9.29
CA LEU A 107 -2.38 -17.56 9.49
C LEU A 107 -3.90 -17.72 9.65
N ALA A 108 -4.49 -16.89 10.52
CA ALA A 108 -5.93 -16.64 10.65
C ALA A 108 -6.13 -15.11 10.63
N LEU A 109 -6.60 -14.58 9.50
CA LEU A 109 -6.79 -13.14 9.30
C LEU A 109 -8.26 -12.82 9.05
N GLY A 110 -8.70 -11.66 9.51
CA GLY A 110 -10.05 -11.15 9.33
C GLY A 110 -11.13 -12.15 9.71
N GLY A 111 -12.08 -12.38 8.81
CA GLY A 111 -13.09 -13.44 8.99
C GLY A 111 -12.55 -14.83 9.34
N GLY A 112 -11.30 -15.15 8.98
CA GLY A 112 -10.61 -16.35 9.43
C GLY A 112 -10.33 -16.37 10.93
N LEU A 113 -9.89 -15.25 11.49
CA LEU A 113 -9.74 -15.12 12.93
C LEU A 113 -11.12 -15.08 13.62
N GLU A 114 -12.11 -14.42 13.03
CA GLU A 114 -13.48 -14.40 13.58
C GLU A 114 -14.07 -15.83 13.67
N LEU A 115 -13.89 -16.64 12.62
CA LEU A 115 -14.25 -18.07 12.64
C LEU A 115 -13.52 -18.84 13.76
N ALA A 116 -12.23 -18.58 13.95
CA ALA A 116 -11.45 -19.24 15.00
C ALA A 116 -11.89 -18.81 16.41
N MET A 117 -12.29 -17.55 16.59
CA MET A 117 -12.78 -17.02 17.87
C MET A 117 -14.21 -17.45 18.21
N ALA A 118 -15.01 -17.80 17.20
CA ALA A 118 -16.33 -18.42 17.37
C ALA A 118 -16.22 -19.86 17.91
N CYS A 119 -15.09 -20.55 17.67
CA CYS A 119 -14.82 -21.85 18.28
C CYS A 119 -14.57 -21.72 19.79
N HIS A 120 -14.72 -22.83 20.52
CA HIS A 120 -14.58 -22.87 21.97
C HIS A 120 -13.11 -22.80 22.42
N ALA A 121 -12.18 -23.33 21.62
CA ALA A 121 -10.74 -23.20 21.82
C ALA A 121 -9.99 -23.05 20.49
N ARG A 122 -8.73 -22.59 20.57
CA ARG A 122 -7.82 -22.35 19.45
C ARG A 122 -6.45 -22.94 19.74
N VAL A 123 -5.99 -23.84 18.87
CA VAL A 123 -4.64 -24.39 18.88
C VAL A 123 -3.91 -23.87 17.63
N ALA A 124 -2.71 -23.32 17.77
CA ALA A 124 -1.99 -22.73 16.66
C ALA A 124 -0.57 -23.31 16.49
N VAL A 125 -0.04 -23.21 15.28
CA VAL A 125 1.40 -23.45 15.04
C VAL A 125 2.25 -22.25 15.49
N PRO A 126 3.54 -22.44 15.82
CA PRO A 126 4.45 -21.33 16.11
C PRO A 126 4.47 -20.29 14.98
N LYS A 127 4.62 -19.02 15.37
CA LYS A 127 4.62 -17.86 14.47
C LYS A 127 3.38 -17.72 13.58
N ALA A 128 2.25 -18.33 13.94
CA ALA A 128 1.02 -18.13 13.19
C ALA A 128 0.56 -16.66 13.30
N GLN A 129 0.13 -16.05 12.20
CA GLN A 129 -0.33 -14.66 12.18
C GLN A 129 -1.82 -14.56 12.50
N LEU A 130 -2.18 -13.72 13.47
CA LEU A 130 -3.54 -13.53 13.96
C LEU A 130 -3.90 -12.04 13.89
N GLY A 131 -4.90 -11.65 13.11
CA GLY A 131 -5.32 -10.22 13.09
C GLY A 131 -6.63 -9.95 12.38
N LEU A 132 -7.17 -8.74 12.58
CA LEU A 132 -8.40 -8.22 11.98
C LEU A 132 -8.07 -6.99 11.12
N PRO A 133 -7.73 -7.16 9.82
CA PRO A 133 -7.27 -6.09 8.96
C PRO A 133 -8.40 -5.30 8.25
N GLU A 134 -9.66 -5.52 8.60
CA GLU A 134 -10.86 -5.00 7.92
C GLU A 134 -10.84 -3.48 7.71
N LEU A 135 -10.28 -2.72 8.65
CA LEU A 135 -10.26 -1.25 8.58
C LEU A 135 -9.42 -0.74 7.41
N THR A 136 -8.47 -1.54 6.90
CA THR A 136 -7.71 -1.24 5.67
C THR A 136 -8.56 -1.30 4.40
N LEU A 137 -9.75 -1.91 4.45
CA LEU A 137 -10.71 -2.06 3.35
C LEU A 137 -11.93 -1.12 3.49
N GLY A 138 -11.89 -0.21 4.47
CA GLY A 138 -12.99 0.73 4.71
C GLY A 138 -14.19 0.11 5.42
N ILE A 139 -14.02 -1.07 6.01
CA ILE A 139 -15.06 -1.82 6.74
C ILE A 139 -14.58 -2.12 8.16
N ILE A 140 -15.45 -2.76 8.96
CA ILE A 140 -15.12 -3.26 10.30
C ILE A 140 -15.16 -4.79 10.31
N PRO A 141 -14.56 -5.47 11.31
CA PRO A 141 -14.87 -6.87 11.57
C PRO A 141 -16.38 -7.03 11.64
N GLY A 142 -16.90 -8.01 10.92
CA GLY A 142 -18.33 -8.13 10.63
C GLY A 142 -18.90 -9.52 10.87
N LEU A 143 -18.10 -10.43 11.43
CA LEU A 143 -18.48 -11.79 11.80
C LEU A 143 -18.33 -12.02 13.31
N GLY A 144 -18.53 -10.95 14.09
CA GLY A 144 -18.43 -10.91 15.54
C GLY A 144 -17.05 -10.54 16.09
N GLY A 145 -16.09 -10.16 15.26
CA GLY A 145 -14.73 -9.81 15.69
C GLY A 145 -14.69 -8.64 16.67
N THR A 146 -15.59 -7.65 16.54
CA THR A 146 -15.69 -6.52 17.48
C THR A 146 -16.12 -6.96 18.88
N GLN A 147 -16.75 -8.15 18.99
CA GLN A 147 -17.30 -8.67 20.23
C GLN A 147 -16.45 -9.78 20.84
N HIS A 148 -15.92 -10.69 20.01
CA HIS A 148 -15.11 -11.81 20.47
C HIS A 148 -13.72 -11.35 20.95
N LEU A 149 -13.04 -10.50 20.17
CA LEU A 149 -11.65 -10.16 20.46
C LEU A 149 -11.48 -9.43 21.80
N PRO A 150 -12.27 -8.38 22.14
CA PRO A 150 -12.17 -7.74 23.46
C PRO A 150 -12.40 -8.69 24.64
N ARG A 151 -13.25 -9.71 24.46
CA ARG A 151 -13.56 -10.71 25.49
C ARG A 151 -12.47 -11.76 25.66
N LEU A 152 -11.65 -11.99 24.62
CA LEU A 152 -10.53 -12.95 24.67
C LEU A 152 -9.23 -12.32 25.18
N ILE A 153 -8.91 -11.09 24.76
CA ILE A 153 -7.59 -10.48 25.03
C ILE A 153 -7.65 -9.14 25.77
N GLY A 154 -8.84 -8.71 26.16
CA GLY A 154 -9.06 -7.43 26.82
C GLY A 154 -9.26 -6.28 25.85
N LEU A 155 -10.03 -5.29 26.31
CA LEU A 155 -10.49 -4.17 25.51
C LEU A 155 -9.34 -3.32 24.91
N PRO A 156 -8.29 -2.91 25.65
CA PRO A 156 -7.23 -2.07 25.10
C PRO A 156 -6.48 -2.74 23.94
N LYS A 157 -6.10 -4.01 24.11
CA LYS A 157 -5.34 -4.74 23.10
C LYS A 157 -6.18 -5.08 21.87
N ALA A 158 -7.46 -5.42 22.06
CA ALA A 158 -8.37 -5.65 20.95
C ALA A 158 -8.57 -4.39 20.08
N ILE A 159 -8.75 -3.23 20.72
CA ILE A 159 -8.82 -1.93 20.03
C ILE A 159 -7.51 -1.63 19.30
N GLU A 160 -6.36 -1.83 19.93
CA GLU A 160 -5.05 -1.65 19.29
C GLU A 160 -4.93 -2.50 18.02
N MET A 161 -5.27 -3.79 18.10
CA MET A 161 -5.19 -4.72 16.96
C MET A 161 -6.11 -4.30 15.81
N MET A 162 -7.37 -3.96 16.10
CA MET A 162 -8.35 -3.55 15.07
C MET A 162 -8.00 -2.20 14.43
N LEU A 163 -7.75 -1.17 15.25
CA LEU A 163 -7.45 0.18 14.75
C LEU A 163 -6.11 0.27 14.01
N SER A 164 -5.11 -0.54 14.39
CA SER A 164 -3.85 -0.61 13.65
C SER A 164 -3.90 -1.57 12.46
N SER A 165 -4.90 -2.45 12.41
CA SER A 165 -5.02 -3.52 11.42
C SER A 165 -3.77 -4.41 11.34
N LYS A 166 -3.06 -4.56 12.46
CA LYS A 166 -1.83 -5.37 12.55
C LYS A 166 -2.11 -6.72 13.19
N SER A 167 -1.41 -7.73 12.69
CA SER A 167 -1.41 -9.06 13.27
C SER A 167 -0.46 -9.15 14.45
N ILE A 168 -0.82 -9.99 15.42
CA ILE A 168 0.08 -10.55 16.42
C ILE A 168 0.50 -11.96 16.01
N LEU A 169 1.56 -12.48 16.65
CA LEU A 169 1.98 -13.87 16.48
C LEU A 169 1.32 -14.78 17.53
N SER A 170 1.23 -16.07 17.24
CA SER A 170 0.67 -17.11 18.13
C SER A 170 1.20 -17.06 19.57
N GLU A 171 2.48 -16.74 19.76
CA GLU A 171 3.14 -16.68 21.06
C GLU A 171 2.60 -15.53 21.93
N GLU A 172 2.46 -14.34 21.33
CA GLU A 172 1.77 -13.21 21.97
C GLU A 172 0.30 -13.56 22.18
N GLY A 173 -0.33 -14.18 21.18
CA GLY A 173 -1.72 -14.66 21.26
C GLY A 173 -1.95 -15.61 22.43
N LYS A 174 -1.01 -16.52 22.72
CA LYS A 174 -1.09 -17.44 23.86
C LYS A 174 -0.98 -16.68 25.18
N SER A 175 -0.03 -15.75 25.28
CA SER A 175 0.14 -14.92 26.49
C SER A 175 -1.10 -14.06 26.82
N LEU A 176 -1.84 -13.63 25.80
CA LEU A 176 -3.04 -12.80 25.95
C LEU A 176 -4.32 -13.64 26.16
N GLY A 177 -4.29 -14.93 25.84
CA GLY A 177 -5.45 -15.83 25.88
C GLY A 177 -6.30 -15.85 24.60
N LEU A 178 -5.75 -15.39 23.47
CA LEU A 178 -6.34 -15.62 22.14
C LEU A 178 -6.08 -17.05 21.66
N ILE A 179 -4.91 -17.61 21.96
CA ILE A 179 -4.53 -18.98 21.65
C ILE A 179 -4.50 -19.78 22.95
N ASP A 180 -5.14 -20.94 22.95
CA ASP A 180 -5.21 -21.81 24.12
C ASP A 180 -3.96 -22.72 24.18
N GLU A 181 -3.47 -23.19 23.02
CA GLU A 181 -2.26 -24.02 22.94
C GLU A 181 -1.45 -23.80 21.65
N ILE A 182 -0.14 -24.03 21.72
CA ILE A 182 0.75 -24.00 20.56
C ILE A 182 1.30 -25.41 20.33
N ALA A 183 1.12 -25.93 19.11
CA ALA A 183 1.57 -27.25 18.70
C ALA A 183 2.42 -27.17 17.43
N THR A 184 3.36 -28.10 17.23
CA THR A 184 4.11 -28.14 15.97
C THR A 184 3.17 -28.44 14.79
N SER A 185 3.59 -28.12 13.57
CA SER A 185 2.74 -28.34 12.38
C SER A 185 2.31 -29.80 12.19
N ASN A 186 3.14 -30.76 12.61
CA ASN A 186 2.84 -32.19 12.52
C ASN A 186 1.87 -32.65 13.62
N GLU A 187 1.85 -31.98 14.76
CA GLU A 187 1.04 -32.35 15.92
C GLU A 187 -0.28 -31.57 16.01
N LEU A 188 -0.43 -30.51 15.19
CA LEU A 188 -1.54 -29.56 15.27
C LEU A 188 -2.91 -30.26 15.35
N LEU A 189 -3.19 -31.23 14.48
CA LEU A 189 -4.47 -31.93 14.48
C LEU A 189 -4.63 -32.84 15.71
N ASN A 190 -3.59 -33.58 16.08
CA ASN A 190 -3.64 -34.47 17.24
C ASN A 190 -3.89 -33.70 18.54
N VAL A 191 -3.15 -32.59 18.75
CA VAL A 191 -3.34 -31.73 19.92
C VAL A 191 -4.73 -31.08 19.90
N SER A 192 -5.21 -30.63 18.74
CA SER A 192 -6.55 -30.04 18.63
C SER A 192 -7.67 -31.04 18.96
N ARG A 193 -7.51 -32.31 18.54
CA ARG A 193 -8.48 -33.39 18.84
C ARG A 193 -8.51 -33.71 20.32
N LEU A 194 -7.34 -33.87 20.95
CA LEU A 194 -7.23 -34.09 22.39
C LEU A 194 -7.87 -32.93 23.16
N TRP A 195 -7.58 -31.69 22.77
CA TRP A 195 -8.19 -30.51 23.40
C TRP A 195 -9.72 -30.50 23.27
N ALA A 196 -10.25 -30.89 22.11
CA ALA A 196 -11.69 -30.98 21.87
C ALA A 196 -12.35 -32.05 22.75
N LEU A 197 -11.69 -33.21 22.90
CA LEU A 197 -12.14 -34.29 23.79
C LEU A 197 -12.08 -33.90 25.26
N ASP A 198 -11.03 -33.19 25.70
CA ASP A 198 -10.92 -32.70 27.07
C ASP A 198 -12.06 -31.73 27.42
N ILE A 199 -12.51 -30.89 26.47
CA ILE A 199 -13.68 -30.03 26.67
C ILE A 199 -14.95 -30.88 26.76
N ALA A 200 -15.11 -31.88 25.88
CA ALA A 200 -16.27 -32.77 25.87
C ALA A 200 -16.39 -33.57 27.18
N ALA A 201 -15.26 -34.02 27.71
CA ALA A 201 -15.15 -34.72 28.98
C ALA A 201 -15.19 -33.79 30.20
N ARG A 202 -15.32 -32.46 30.00
CA ARG A 202 -15.32 -31.42 31.05
C ARG A 202 -14.01 -31.34 31.85
N CYS A 203 -12.93 -31.93 31.36
CA CYS A 203 -11.58 -31.74 31.88
C CYS A 203 -11.05 -30.33 31.59
N LYS A 204 -11.58 -29.68 30.55
CA LYS A 204 -11.38 -28.25 30.26
C LYS A 204 -12.71 -27.51 30.23
N PRO A 205 -12.75 -26.20 30.58
CA PRO A 205 -13.96 -25.39 30.51
C PRO A 205 -14.53 -25.34 29.10
N TRP A 206 -15.84 -25.55 28.98
CA TRP A 206 -16.58 -25.31 27.74
C TRP A 206 -17.18 -23.90 27.80
N LEU A 207 -16.42 -22.93 27.28
CA LEU A 207 -16.76 -21.52 27.38
C LEU A 207 -17.27 -20.98 26.04
N HIS A 208 -18.41 -20.32 26.08
CA HIS A 208 -18.89 -19.50 24.98
C HIS A 208 -18.24 -18.12 25.07
N THR A 209 -17.41 -17.74 24.09
CA THR A 209 -16.60 -16.51 24.13
C THR A 209 -17.45 -15.25 24.37
N LEU A 210 -18.64 -15.14 23.76
CA LEU A 210 -19.50 -13.96 23.93
C LEU A 210 -20.08 -13.80 25.35
N HIS A 211 -20.13 -14.86 26.14
CA HIS A 211 -20.60 -14.80 27.53
C HIS A 211 -19.51 -14.32 28.50
N ARG A 212 -18.26 -14.19 28.03
CA ARG A 212 -17.15 -13.71 28.84
C ARG A 212 -17.24 -12.19 29.06
N THR A 213 -17.01 -11.79 30.31
CA THR A 213 -16.92 -10.39 30.72
C THR A 213 -15.66 -10.10 31.54
N ASP A 214 -14.89 -11.14 31.89
CA ASP A 214 -13.74 -11.10 32.79
C ASP A 214 -12.61 -10.17 32.32
N LYS A 215 -12.52 -9.91 31.00
CA LYS A 215 -11.47 -9.08 30.39
C LYS A 215 -11.95 -7.72 29.87
N ILE A 216 -13.25 -7.40 29.98
CA ILE A 216 -13.78 -6.12 29.51
C ILE A 216 -13.41 -4.97 30.47
N GLY A 217 -13.25 -5.27 31.76
CA GLY A 217 -13.00 -4.28 32.81
C GLY A 217 -14.29 -3.62 33.29
N SER A 218 -14.17 -2.69 34.24
CA SER A 218 -15.32 -1.90 34.70
C SER A 218 -15.79 -0.90 33.62
N PHE A 219 -17.05 -0.49 33.67
CA PHE A 219 -17.59 0.51 32.73
C PHE A 219 -16.79 1.82 32.70
N SER A 220 -16.27 2.27 33.84
CA SER A 220 -15.45 3.49 33.93
C SER A 220 -14.12 3.34 33.21
N GLU A 221 -13.45 2.19 33.36
CA GLU A 221 -12.20 1.90 32.66
C GLU A 221 -12.44 1.74 31.16
N ALA A 222 -13.46 0.99 30.78
CA ALA A 222 -13.80 0.75 29.38
C ALA A 222 -14.10 2.07 28.64
N ARG A 223 -14.87 2.97 29.27
CA ARG A 223 -15.17 4.30 28.74
C ARG A 223 -13.90 5.12 28.50
N LYS A 224 -12.97 5.15 29.45
CA LYS A 224 -11.70 5.89 29.30
C LYS A 224 -10.87 5.35 28.13
N VAL A 225 -10.77 4.02 28.00
CA VAL A 225 -10.05 3.36 26.90
C VAL A 225 -10.67 3.73 25.55
N LEU A 226 -12.01 3.68 25.44
CA LEU A 226 -12.73 4.04 24.23
C LEU A 226 -12.57 5.54 23.89
N GLU A 227 -12.68 6.43 24.86
CA GLU A 227 -12.48 7.89 24.66
C GLU A 227 -11.07 8.19 24.12
N MET A 228 -10.03 7.59 24.70
CA MET A 228 -8.64 7.71 24.22
C MET A 228 -8.50 7.16 22.80
N ALA A 229 -9.09 6.00 22.51
CA ALA A 229 -9.07 5.39 21.19
C ALA A 229 -9.76 6.27 20.13
N ARG A 230 -10.90 6.89 20.47
CA ARG A 230 -11.63 7.82 19.60
C ARG A 230 -10.80 9.05 19.27
N GLN A 231 -10.15 9.65 20.27
CA GLN A 231 -9.27 10.80 20.07
C GLN A 231 -8.08 10.44 19.16
N GLN A 232 -7.45 9.29 19.40
CA GLN A 232 -6.36 8.81 18.57
C GLN A 232 -6.83 8.54 17.13
N ALA A 233 -7.97 7.88 16.94
CA ALA A 233 -8.55 7.63 15.62
C ALA A 233 -8.88 8.93 14.86
N LYS A 234 -9.45 9.95 15.52
CA LYS A 234 -9.66 11.28 14.90
C LYS A 234 -8.36 11.94 14.44
N LYS A 235 -7.24 11.68 15.13
CA LYS A 235 -5.93 12.24 14.80
C LYS A 235 -5.24 11.50 13.65
N VAL A 236 -5.29 10.17 13.63
CA VAL A 236 -4.54 9.36 12.65
C VAL A 236 -5.35 8.98 11.41
N ALA A 237 -6.67 8.98 11.52
CA ALA A 237 -7.59 8.48 10.52
C ALA A 237 -8.84 9.40 10.36
N PRO A 238 -8.68 10.73 10.27
CA PRO A 238 -9.81 11.67 10.28
C PRO A 238 -10.82 11.44 9.14
N ASN A 239 -10.36 10.95 7.99
CA ASN A 239 -11.17 10.72 6.79
C ASN A 239 -11.53 9.24 6.58
N MET A 240 -11.44 8.42 7.63
CA MET A 240 -11.73 6.98 7.58
C MET A 240 -12.81 6.64 8.61
N PRO A 241 -14.10 6.84 8.27
CA PRO A 241 -15.23 6.75 9.21
C PRO A 241 -15.35 5.38 9.90
N GLN A 242 -14.90 4.31 9.24
CA GLN A 242 -14.90 2.95 9.78
C GLN A 242 -14.13 2.80 11.11
N HIS A 243 -13.17 3.69 11.41
CA HIS A 243 -12.45 3.65 12.68
C HIS A 243 -13.34 4.02 13.87
N GLN A 244 -14.18 5.06 13.71
CA GLN A 244 -15.14 5.45 14.74
C GLN A 244 -16.26 4.42 14.84
N ALA A 245 -16.74 3.94 13.69
CA ALA A 245 -17.81 2.96 13.63
C ALA A 245 -17.42 1.61 14.28
N CYS A 246 -16.15 1.21 14.17
CA CYS A 246 -15.61 0.05 14.88
C CYS A 246 -15.71 0.24 16.41
N LEU A 247 -15.33 1.42 16.91
CA LEU A 247 -15.42 1.75 18.32
C LEU A 247 -16.88 1.83 18.80
N ASP A 248 -17.80 2.31 17.97
CA ASP A 248 -19.23 2.33 18.26
C ASP A 248 -19.80 0.91 18.47
N ALA A 249 -19.43 -0.04 17.60
CA ALA A 249 -19.86 -1.43 17.72
C ALA A 249 -19.29 -2.11 18.98
N ILE A 250 -18.02 -1.85 19.30
CA ILE A 250 -17.39 -2.35 20.52
C ILE A 250 -18.08 -1.77 21.76
N GLU A 251 -18.28 -0.45 21.80
CA GLU A 251 -18.90 0.25 22.93
C GLU A 251 -20.32 -0.24 23.19
N ASP A 252 -21.13 -0.42 22.15
CA ASP A 252 -22.49 -0.95 22.31
C ASP A 252 -22.49 -2.35 22.95
N GLY A 253 -21.56 -3.21 22.54
CA GLY A 253 -21.38 -4.54 23.09
C GLY A 253 -20.81 -4.57 24.52
N VAL A 254 -20.11 -3.51 24.94
CA VAL A 254 -19.67 -3.32 26.32
C VAL A 254 -20.83 -2.88 27.21
N ILE A 255 -21.61 -1.89 26.75
CA ILE A 255 -22.69 -1.27 27.55
C ILE A 255 -23.92 -2.18 27.64
N HIS A 256 -24.37 -2.70 26.51
CA HIS A 256 -25.66 -3.41 26.38
C HIS A 256 -25.50 -4.93 26.25
N GLY A 257 -24.26 -5.43 26.27
CA GLY A 257 -23.94 -6.85 26.15
C GLY A 257 -23.62 -7.31 24.73
N ALA A 258 -22.98 -8.47 24.61
CA ALA A 258 -22.34 -8.94 23.38
C ALA A 258 -23.29 -9.01 22.18
N TYR A 259 -24.52 -9.51 22.40
CA TYR A 259 -25.53 -9.65 21.35
C TYR A 259 -25.98 -8.31 20.79
N SER A 260 -26.12 -7.27 21.63
CA SER A 260 -26.41 -5.90 21.15
C SER A 260 -25.28 -5.41 20.25
N GLY A 261 -24.03 -5.59 20.70
CA GLY A 261 -22.85 -5.24 19.92
C GLY A 261 -22.77 -5.95 18.58
N LEU A 262 -23.17 -7.24 18.49
CA LEU A 262 -23.24 -7.97 17.21
C LEU A 262 -24.28 -7.37 16.25
N LEU A 263 -25.45 -6.98 16.74
CA LEU A 263 -26.47 -6.33 15.92
C LEU A 263 -26.00 -4.95 15.43
N LYS A 264 -25.29 -4.21 16.29
CA LYS A 264 -24.67 -2.93 15.92
C LYS A 264 -23.58 -3.13 14.87
N GLU A 265 -22.70 -4.12 15.07
CA GLU A 265 -21.64 -4.51 14.13
C GLU A 265 -22.23 -4.83 12.74
N ALA A 266 -23.25 -5.69 12.70
CA ALA A 266 -23.94 -6.08 11.48
C ALA A 266 -24.51 -4.88 10.71
N THR A 267 -25.16 -3.96 11.42
CA THR A 267 -25.78 -2.76 10.86
C THR A 267 -24.72 -1.84 10.25
N VAL A 268 -23.69 -1.51 11.04
CA VAL A 268 -22.62 -0.61 10.63
C VAL A 268 -21.80 -1.19 9.49
N SER A 269 -21.49 -2.49 9.54
CA SER A 269 -20.75 -3.18 8.49
C SER A 269 -21.43 -3.06 7.13
N LYS A 270 -22.76 -3.24 7.09
CA LYS A 270 -23.57 -3.07 5.88
C LYS A 270 -23.48 -1.66 5.30
N GLU A 271 -23.58 -0.63 6.14
CA GLU A 271 -23.45 0.77 5.70
C GLU A 271 -22.06 1.05 5.12
N LEU A 272 -21.01 0.59 5.81
CA LEU A 272 -19.62 0.81 5.41
C LEU A 272 -19.26 0.13 4.09
N VAL A 273 -19.75 -1.09 3.83
CA VAL A 273 -19.52 -1.80 2.56
C VAL A 273 -20.00 -0.98 1.35
N MET A 274 -21.05 -0.17 1.52
CA MET A 274 -21.62 0.69 0.49
C MET A 274 -20.96 2.08 0.38
N SER A 275 -20.13 2.46 1.35
CA SER A 275 -19.46 3.76 1.38
C SER A 275 -18.41 3.91 0.26
N ASP A 276 -18.20 5.15 -0.19
CA ASP A 276 -17.17 5.45 -1.20
C ASP A 276 -15.76 5.19 -0.68
N THR A 277 -15.54 5.35 0.62
CA THR A 277 -14.27 5.00 1.28
C THR A 277 -13.97 3.50 1.13
N SER A 278 -14.96 2.63 1.38
CA SER A 278 -14.77 1.19 1.17
C SER A 278 -14.61 0.84 -0.31
N LYS A 279 -15.34 1.50 -1.23
CA LYS A 279 -15.15 1.28 -2.68
C LYS A 279 -13.71 1.58 -3.10
N ALA A 280 -13.18 2.72 -2.68
CA ALA A 280 -11.83 3.18 -2.94
C ALA A 280 -10.75 2.24 -2.36
N LEU A 281 -10.87 1.87 -1.08
CA LEU A 281 -9.89 1.01 -0.42
C LEU A 281 -9.88 -0.42 -0.98
N VAL A 282 -11.06 -0.98 -1.27
CA VAL A 282 -11.18 -2.27 -1.95
C VAL A 282 -10.61 -2.22 -3.37
N HIS A 283 -10.83 -1.12 -4.11
CA HIS A 283 -10.18 -0.92 -5.41
C HIS A 283 -8.66 -0.96 -5.30
N ILE A 284 -8.06 -0.20 -4.40
CA ILE A 284 -6.60 -0.21 -4.19
C ILE A 284 -6.08 -1.60 -3.81
N PHE A 285 -6.81 -2.33 -2.97
CA PHE A 285 -6.44 -3.69 -2.59
C PHE A 285 -6.35 -4.63 -3.81
N PHE A 286 -7.35 -4.60 -4.70
CA PHE A 286 -7.31 -5.39 -5.93
C PHE A 286 -6.29 -4.86 -6.94
N ALA A 287 -6.15 -3.55 -7.06
CA ALA A 287 -5.19 -2.89 -7.94
C ALA A 287 -3.75 -3.28 -7.60
N GLN A 288 -3.37 -3.25 -6.31
CA GLN A 288 -2.05 -3.67 -5.85
C GLN A 288 -1.75 -5.14 -6.17
N ARG A 289 -2.76 -6.02 -6.11
CA ARG A 289 -2.59 -7.41 -6.52
C ARG A 289 -2.47 -7.56 -8.03
N ALA A 290 -3.18 -6.72 -8.77
CA ALA A 290 -3.16 -6.72 -10.23
C ALA A 290 -1.77 -6.37 -10.79
N THR A 291 -0.98 -5.52 -10.10
CA THR A 291 0.40 -5.17 -10.53
C THR A 291 1.33 -6.39 -10.64
N SER A 292 1.02 -7.48 -9.93
CA SER A 292 1.78 -8.72 -10.01
C SER A 292 1.53 -9.55 -11.28
N LYS A 293 0.54 -9.16 -12.09
CA LYS A 293 0.18 -9.81 -13.36
C LYS A 293 0.56 -8.90 -14.52
N VAL A 294 1.71 -9.13 -15.11
CA VAL A 294 2.23 -8.36 -16.25
C VAL A 294 2.10 -9.20 -17.51
N PRO A 295 1.34 -8.74 -18.53
CA PRO A 295 1.24 -9.44 -19.82
C PRO A 295 2.60 -9.59 -20.50
N ASN A 296 2.79 -10.71 -21.21
CA ASN A 296 4.04 -11.10 -21.87
C ASN A 296 5.25 -11.24 -20.92
N VAL A 297 5.00 -11.41 -19.61
CA VAL A 297 6.05 -11.56 -18.59
C VAL A 297 5.68 -12.65 -17.59
N THR A 298 4.54 -12.49 -16.93
CA THR A 298 4.12 -13.39 -15.83
C THR A 298 3.22 -14.53 -16.30
N ASP A 299 2.73 -14.44 -17.53
CA ASP A 299 1.80 -15.36 -18.19
C ASP A 299 2.47 -16.30 -19.21
N ILE A 300 3.78 -16.12 -19.47
CA ILE A 300 4.55 -16.91 -20.45
C ILE A 300 5.38 -18.04 -19.80
N GLY A 301 5.10 -18.41 -18.55
CA GLY A 301 5.71 -19.58 -17.90
C GLY A 301 7.15 -19.42 -17.40
N LEU A 302 7.68 -18.18 -17.37
CA LEU A 302 9.01 -17.89 -16.82
C LEU A 302 9.08 -18.17 -15.31
N LYS A 303 10.28 -18.54 -14.83
CA LYS A 303 10.57 -18.75 -13.41
C LYS A 303 11.52 -17.67 -12.91
N PRO A 304 11.28 -17.06 -11.74
CA PRO A 304 12.20 -16.08 -11.17
C PRO A 304 13.58 -16.69 -10.87
N ARG A 305 14.64 -16.02 -11.30
CA ARG A 305 16.03 -16.35 -10.91
C ARG A 305 16.34 -15.78 -9.52
N PRO A 306 17.07 -16.51 -8.67
CA PRO A 306 17.44 -16.00 -7.35
C PRO A 306 18.46 -14.86 -7.48
N VAL A 307 18.23 -13.77 -6.74
CA VAL A 307 19.16 -12.64 -6.61
C VAL A 307 19.67 -12.62 -5.16
N LYS A 308 20.93 -13.00 -4.96
CA LYS A 308 21.55 -13.13 -3.63
C LYS A 308 22.57 -12.03 -3.37
N LYS A 309 23.29 -11.58 -4.40
CA LYS A 309 24.31 -10.53 -4.31
C LYS A 309 23.98 -9.38 -5.26
N VAL A 310 23.88 -8.17 -4.72
CA VAL A 310 23.53 -6.95 -5.46
C VAL A 310 24.64 -5.93 -5.30
N ALA A 311 25.10 -5.32 -6.38
CA ALA A 311 25.97 -4.15 -6.30
C ALA A 311 25.14 -2.87 -6.38
N VAL A 312 25.45 -1.89 -5.54
CA VAL A 312 24.86 -0.55 -5.57
C VAL A 312 25.98 0.43 -5.89
N ILE A 313 25.84 1.20 -6.98
CA ILE A 313 26.84 2.18 -7.41
C ILE A 313 26.39 3.58 -6.98
N GLY A 314 27.16 4.21 -6.10
CA GLY A 314 26.84 5.49 -5.47
C GLY A 314 26.22 5.31 -4.09
N GLY A 315 26.85 5.85 -3.04
CA GLY A 315 26.45 5.75 -1.64
C GLY A 315 25.68 6.97 -1.12
N GLY A 316 25.19 7.83 -2.00
CA GLY A 316 24.38 8.99 -1.64
C GLY A 316 23.02 8.64 -1.03
N LEU A 317 22.10 9.62 -1.00
CA LEU A 317 20.78 9.46 -0.37
C LEU A 317 19.99 8.25 -0.90
N MET A 318 19.93 8.09 -2.23
CA MET A 318 19.21 6.98 -2.86
C MET A 318 19.94 5.65 -2.67
N GLY A 319 21.24 5.60 -3.01
CA GLY A 319 22.01 4.37 -2.92
C GLY A 319 22.12 3.79 -1.51
N SER A 320 22.34 4.63 -0.48
CA SER A 320 22.31 4.18 0.92
C SER A 320 20.94 3.63 1.33
N GLY A 321 19.84 4.26 0.89
CA GLY A 321 18.49 3.77 1.14
C GLY A 321 18.18 2.44 0.42
N ILE A 322 18.65 2.28 -0.82
CA ILE A 322 18.50 1.04 -1.61
C ILE A 322 19.30 -0.09 -0.95
N ALA A 323 20.57 0.16 -0.60
CA ALA A 323 21.42 -0.78 0.11
C ALA A 323 20.78 -1.22 1.44
N THR A 324 20.24 -0.26 2.22
CA THR A 324 19.52 -0.58 3.47
C THR A 324 18.31 -1.49 3.22
N ALA A 325 17.51 -1.25 2.17
CA ALA A 325 16.35 -2.09 1.86
C ALA A 325 16.73 -3.54 1.51
N LEU A 326 17.83 -3.71 0.78
CA LEU A 326 18.36 -5.00 0.36
C LEU A 326 18.91 -5.81 1.55
N ILE A 327 19.79 -5.23 2.38
CA ILE A 327 20.39 -5.95 3.51
C ILE A 327 19.35 -6.35 4.58
N LEU A 328 18.29 -5.54 4.78
CA LEU A 328 17.17 -5.88 5.68
C LEU A 328 16.39 -7.13 5.22
N SER A 329 16.56 -7.50 3.95
CA SER A 329 15.89 -8.64 3.32
C SER A 329 16.82 -9.83 3.13
N ASN A 330 18.01 -9.81 3.77
CA ASN A 330 19.07 -10.80 3.66
C ASN A 330 19.68 -10.93 2.26
N THR A 331 19.85 -9.81 1.56
CA THR A 331 20.60 -9.73 0.29
C THR A 331 21.99 -9.15 0.55
N TYR A 332 23.05 -9.79 0.03
CA TYR A 332 24.41 -9.26 0.13
C TYR A 332 24.55 -8.03 -0.75
N VAL A 333 25.14 -6.96 -0.22
CA VAL A 333 25.31 -5.70 -0.94
C VAL A 333 26.77 -5.33 -1.07
N VAL A 334 27.21 -5.10 -2.31
CA VAL A 334 28.49 -4.47 -2.63
C VAL A 334 28.24 -2.99 -2.91
N LEU A 335 28.66 -2.11 -2.02
CA LEU A 335 28.54 -0.66 -2.20
C LEU A 335 29.80 -0.13 -2.88
N LYS A 336 29.66 0.34 -4.11
CA LYS A 336 30.76 0.90 -4.90
C LYS A 336 30.71 2.42 -4.91
N GLU A 337 31.83 3.05 -4.59
CA GLU A 337 32.01 4.51 -4.65
C GLU A 337 33.26 4.91 -5.43
N ILE A 338 33.39 6.20 -5.73
CA ILE A 338 34.55 6.72 -6.50
C ILE A 338 35.80 6.89 -5.64
N ASN A 339 35.65 7.08 -4.33
CA ASN A 339 36.75 7.24 -3.39
C ASN A 339 36.35 6.83 -1.96
N SER A 340 37.35 6.68 -1.09
CA SER A 340 37.15 6.25 0.29
C SER A 340 36.28 7.19 1.13
N GLU A 341 36.32 8.50 0.87
CA GLU A 341 35.54 9.49 1.63
C GLU A 341 34.04 9.32 1.37
N TYR A 342 33.63 9.26 0.10
CA TYR A 342 32.22 9.02 -0.26
C TYR A 342 31.77 7.62 0.16
N LEU A 343 32.64 6.61 0.07
CA LEU A 343 32.33 5.27 0.54
C LEU A 343 32.00 5.24 2.03
N GLN A 344 32.84 5.87 2.86
CA GLN A 344 32.61 5.97 4.30
C GLN A 344 31.32 6.74 4.63
N LYS A 345 31.04 7.84 3.91
CA LYS A 345 29.78 8.59 4.06
C LYS A 345 28.57 7.70 3.74
N GLY A 346 28.62 6.92 2.66
CA GLY A 346 27.55 6.01 2.28
C GLY A 346 27.31 4.89 3.30
N ILE A 347 28.38 4.27 3.80
CA ILE A 347 28.29 3.24 4.86
C ILE A 347 27.68 3.84 6.12
N LYS A 348 28.15 5.03 6.55
CA LYS A 348 27.61 5.72 7.72
C LYS A 348 26.11 6.05 7.56
N ALA A 349 25.68 6.48 6.38
CA ALA A 349 24.26 6.72 6.11
C ALA A 349 23.42 5.43 6.22
N ILE A 350 23.94 4.28 5.77
CA ILE A 350 23.28 2.98 5.93
C ILE A 350 23.17 2.61 7.41
N GLU A 351 24.23 2.78 8.20
CA GLU A 351 24.21 2.56 9.64
C GLU A 351 23.18 3.44 10.35
N GLU A 352 23.12 4.73 10.00
CA GLU A 352 22.15 5.68 10.56
C GLU A 352 20.70 5.29 10.23
N ASN A 353 20.44 4.80 9.01
CA ASN A 353 19.13 4.26 8.64
C ASN A 353 18.74 3.07 9.54
N LEU A 354 19.66 2.12 9.76
CA LEU A 354 19.44 0.96 10.63
C LEU A 354 19.21 1.37 12.09
N ARG A 355 20.05 2.25 12.64
CA ARG A 355 19.87 2.82 13.99
C ARG A 355 18.53 3.56 14.13
N GLY A 356 18.11 4.24 13.06
CA GLY A 356 16.80 4.89 12.98
C GLY A 356 15.63 3.91 13.06
N LEU A 357 15.76 2.70 12.53
CA LEU A 357 14.75 1.63 12.66
C LEU A 357 14.76 0.99 14.05
N VAL A 358 15.94 0.79 14.64
CA VAL A 358 16.10 0.25 16.00
C VAL A 358 15.52 1.20 17.05
N SER A 359 15.86 2.48 16.99
CA SER A 359 15.36 3.49 17.93
C SER A 359 13.84 3.64 17.90
N ARG A 360 13.21 3.40 16.73
CA ARG A 360 11.75 3.38 16.55
C ARG A 360 11.11 2.01 16.86
N LYS A 361 11.86 1.05 17.40
CA LYS A 361 11.43 -0.33 17.68
C LYS A 361 10.84 -1.06 16.47
N LYS A 362 11.28 -0.68 15.25
CA LYS A 362 10.89 -1.33 13.99
C LYS A 362 11.83 -2.47 13.59
N LEU A 363 12.99 -2.54 14.22
CA LEU A 363 14.01 -3.56 14.00
C LEU A 363 14.69 -3.88 15.34
N ALA A 364 14.98 -5.16 15.60
CA ALA A 364 15.76 -5.56 16.77
C ALA A 364 17.26 -5.33 16.52
N ALA A 365 18.02 -5.08 17.57
CA ALA A 365 19.44 -4.71 17.46
C ALA A 365 20.29 -5.82 16.81
N ASP A 366 20.09 -7.06 17.21
CA ASP A 366 20.71 -8.26 16.64
C ASP A 366 20.45 -8.39 15.13
N LYS A 367 19.23 -8.09 14.69
CA LYS A 367 18.86 -8.09 13.27
C LYS A 367 19.53 -6.95 12.49
N ALA A 368 19.75 -5.80 13.12
CA ALA A 368 20.44 -4.68 12.50
C ALA A 368 21.93 -5.01 12.28
N GLU A 369 22.59 -5.60 13.28
CA GLU A 369 23.99 -6.05 13.16
C GLU A 369 24.15 -7.13 12.09
N LYS A 370 23.25 -8.11 12.07
CA LYS A 370 23.22 -9.13 11.01
C LYS A 370 23.02 -8.52 9.62
N ALA A 371 22.15 -7.51 9.48
CA ALA A 371 21.96 -6.85 8.20
C ALA A 371 23.24 -6.10 7.76
N LEU A 372 23.89 -5.39 8.69
CA LEU A 372 25.11 -4.65 8.39
C LEU A 372 26.28 -5.55 7.95
N SER A 373 26.39 -6.77 8.51
CA SER A 373 27.43 -7.73 8.10
C SER A 373 27.29 -8.23 6.65
N MET A 374 26.16 -7.94 5.99
CA MET A 374 25.93 -8.25 4.58
C MET A 374 26.40 -7.14 3.62
N LEU A 375 26.90 -6.02 4.16
CA LEU A 375 27.39 -4.87 3.39
C LEU A 375 28.92 -4.95 3.23
N LYS A 376 29.40 -4.81 2.00
CA LYS A 376 30.83 -4.67 1.68
C LYS A 376 31.06 -3.43 0.84
N GLY A 377 31.93 -2.52 1.29
CA GLY A 377 32.33 -1.34 0.54
C GLY A 377 33.51 -1.63 -0.39
N VAL A 378 33.49 -1.08 -1.62
CA VAL A 378 34.55 -1.22 -2.62
C VAL A 378 34.76 0.07 -3.42
N LEU A 379 35.92 0.20 -4.05
CA LEU A 379 36.25 1.31 -4.97
C LEU A 379 36.36 0.88 -6.43
N ASP A 380 36.70 -0.39 -6.66
CA ASP A 380 36.83 -1.01 -7.98
C ASP A 380 35.66 -1.98 -8.28
N TYR A 381 35.75 -2.68 -9.41
CA TYR A 381 34.75 -3.63 -9.87
C TYR A 381 35.12 -5.11 -9.62
N VAL A 382 36.18 -5.42 -8.84
CA VAL A 382 36.67 -6.80 -8.66
C VAL A 382 35.60 -7.72 -8.05
N GLU A 383 34.76 -7.17 -7.18
CA GLU A 383 33.68 -7.89 -6.50
C GLU A 383 32.41 -8.08 -7.35
N PHE A 384 32.41 -7.65 -8.62
CA PHE A 384 31.23 -7.70 -9.52
C PHE A 384 31.12 -9.01 -10.31
N LYS A 385 32.16 -9.84 -10.33
CA LYS A 385 32.23 -11.10 -11.11
C LYS A 385 31.15 -12.13 -10.79
N ASP A 386 30.58 -12.07 -9.59
CA ASP A 386 29.57 -12.99 -9.03
C ASP A 386 28.30 -12.24 -8.58
N VAL A 387 28.10 -11.00 -9.05
CA VAL A 387 26.92 -10.20 -8.75
C VAL A 387 25.76 -10.62 -9.65
N ASP A 388 24.57 -10.76 -9.06
CA ASP A 388 23.34 -11.14 -9.78
C ASP A 388 22.60 -9.91 -10.34
N MET A 389 22.80 -8.75 -9.73
CA MET A 389 22.16 -7.49 -10.13
C MET A 389 23.00 -6.27 -9.71
N VAL A 390 23.10 -5.29 -10.59
CA VAL A 390 23.64 -3.96 -10.29
C VAL A 390 22.50 -2.95 -10.24
N ILE A 391 22.54 -2.02 -9.29
CA ILE A 391 21.67 -0.83 -9.24
C ILE A 391 22.55 0.42 -9.23
N GLU A 392 22.52 1.16 -10.34
CA GLU A 392 23.19 2.45 -10.48
C GLU A 392 22.34 3.55 -9.83
N ALA A 393 22.91 4.31 -8.88
CA ALA A 393 22.25 5.38 -8.13
C ALA A 393 23.13 6.64 -8.00
N VAL A 394 23.88 6.96 -9.05
CA VAL A 394 24.68 8.19 -9.19
C VAL A 394 23.84 9.34 -9.75
N ILE A 395 24.46 10.53 -9.77
CA ILE A 395 23.85 11.77 -10.25
C ILE A 395 23.31 11.65 -11.68
N GLU A 396 22.32 12.49 -12.02
CA GLU A 396 21.69 12.55 -13.35
C GLU A 396 22.64 13.18 -14.38
N ASN A 397 23.60 12.39 -14.88
CA ASN A 397 24.52 12.76 -15.95
C ASN A 397 24.62 11.62 -16.96
N ILE A 398 24.25 11.90 -18.22
CA ILE A 398 24.19 10.90 -19.29
C ILE A 398 25.55 10.26 -19.54
N SER A 399 26.60 11.06 -19.77
CA SER A 399 27.94 10.56 -20.09
C SER A 399 28.51 9.67 -18.99
N LEU A 400 28.31 10.07 -17.73
CA LEU A 400 28.72 9.28 -16.57
C LEU A 400 27.98 7.94 -16.51
N LYS A 401 26.65 7.94 -16.66
CA LYS A 401 25.85 6.72 -16.65
C LYS A 401 26.21 5.79 -17.80
N GLN A 402 26.41 6.31 -19.02
CA GLN A 402 26.87 5.52 -20.16
C GLN A 402 28.24 4.86 -19.89
N SER A 403 29.18 5.59 -19.27
CA SER A 403 30.48 5.02 -18.87
C SER A 403 30.32 3.89 -17.85
N ILE A 404 29.52 4.12 -16.81
CA ILE A 404 29.24 3.11 -15.77
C ILE A 404 28.62 1.86 -16.40
N PHE A 405 27.64 2.01 -17.29
CA PHE A 405 26.97 0.88 -17.94
C PHE A 405 27.92 0.08 -18.85
N SER A 406 28.84 0.74 -19.55
CA SER A 406 29.93 0.08 -20.29
C SER A 406 30.89 -0.68 -19.37
N ASP A 407 31.22 -0.13 -18.20
CA ASP A 407 32.15 -0.76 -17.26
C ASP A 407 31.52 -1.99 -16.57
N ILE A 408 30.27 -1.88 -16.13
CA ILE A 408 29.56 -3.01 -15.50
C ILE A 408 29.25 -4.12 -16.50
N GLU A 409 29.03 -3.82 -17.78
CA GLU A 409 28.88 -4.86 -18.82
C GLU A 409 30.12 -5.76 -18.90
N LYS A 410 31.32 -5.19 -18.76
CA LYS A 410 32.59 -5.92 -18.79
C LYS A 410 32.86 -6.67 -17.48
N ALA A 411 32.50 -6.07 -16.35
CA ALA A 411 32.82 -6.61 -15.03
C ALA A 411 31.83 -7.66 -14.51
N CYS A 412 30.57 -7.61 -14.96
CA CYS A 412 29.52 -8.48 -14.48
C CYS A 412 29.35 -9.73 -15.35
N PRO A 413 28.88 -10.84 -14.79
CA PRO A 413 28.57 -12.03 -15.57
C PRO A 413 27.39 -11.80 -16.53
N PRO A 414 27.24 -12.62 -17.60
CA PRO A 414 26.18 -12.47 -18.60
C PRO A 414 24.76 -12.58 -18.05
N HIS A 415 24.55 -13.21 -16.89
CA HIS A 415 23.22 -13.31 -16.28
C HIS A 415 22.82 -12.09 -15.46
N CYS A 416 23.79 -11.23 -15.09
CA CYS A 416 23.58 -10.10 -14.20
C CYS A 416 22.60 -9.08 -14.79
N ILE A 417 21.66 -8.61 -13.96
CA ILE A 417 20.73 -7.53 -14.29
C ILE A 417 21.45 -6.18 -14.17
N LEU A 418 21.29 -5.29 -15.14
CA LEU A 418 21.90 -3.96 -15.14
C LEU A 418 20.82 -2.89 -14.92
N ALA A 419 20.57 -2.53 -13.66
CA ALA A 419 19.51 -1.60 -13.32
C ALA A 419 20.01 -0.17 -13.07
N THR A 420 19.20 0.83 -13.42
CA THR A 420 19.41 2.23 -13.06
C THR A 420 18.26 2.77 -12.20
N ASN A 421 18.57 3.58 -11.20
CA ASN A 421 17.62 4.34 -10.39
C ASN A 421 17.41 5.76 -10.95
N THR A 422 17.77 6.04 -12.21
CA THR A 422 17.43 7.33 -12.85
C THR A 422 15.93 7.60 -12.75
N SER A 423 15.57 8.87 -12.76
CA SER A 423 14.20 9.38 -12.61
C SER A 423 13.67 10.07 -13.87
N THR A 424 14.56 10.43 -14.79
CA THR A 424 14.24 11.30 -15.94
C THR A 424 15.02 10.96 -17.22
N ILE A 425 16.11 10.21 -17.14
CA ILE A 425 16.92 9.89 -18.32
C ILE A 425 16.35 8.66 -19.03
N ASP A 426 16.26 8.75 -20.35
CA ASP A 426 15.88 7.65 -21.23
C ASP A 426 16.86 6.47 -21.11
N LEU A 427 16.34 5.28 -20.79
CA LEU A 427 17.15 4.06 -20.64
C LEU A 427 17.81 3.62 -21.95
N ASN A 428 17.23 3.92 -23.11
CA ASN A 428 17.84 3.66 -24.40
C ASN A 428 19.13 4.46 -24.56
N VAL A 429 19.13 5.74 -24.13
CA VAL A 429 20.32 6.60 -24.13
C VAL A 429 21.39 6.06 -23.18
N ILE A 430 21.01 5.56 -21.99
CA ILE A 430 21.95 4.94 -21.05
C ILE A 430 22.62 3.70 -21.68
N GLY A 431 21.86 2.89 -22.41
CA GLY A 431 22.32 1.65 -23.02
C GLY A 431 23.05 1.77 -24.36
N GLU A 432 23.21 2.98 -24.93
CA GLU A 432 23.83 3.20 -26.26
C GLU A 432 25.25 2.64 -26.39
N ARG A 433 26.02 2.67 -25.30
CA ARG A 433 27.42 2.20 -25.29
C ARG A 433 27.59 0.76 -24.82
N THR A 434 26.51 -0.03 -24.84
CA THR A 434 26.50 -1.42 -24.39
C THR A 434 25.96 -2.34 -25.47
N SER A 435 26.27 -3.63 -25.38
CA SER A 435 25.66 -4.69 -26.20
C SER A 435 24.56 -5.47 -25.47
N SER A 436 24.41 -5.24 -24.17
CA SER A 436 23.53 -5.97 -23.24
C SER A 436 22.21 -5.26 -22.96
N GLN A 437 21.60 -4.60 -23.96
CA GLN A 437 20.38 -3.82 -23.74
C GLN A 437 19.19 -4.67 -23.25
N ASP A 438 19.20 -5.97 -23.52
CA ASP A 438 18.21 -6.93 -23.03
C ASP A 438 18.23 -7.13 -21.51
N ARG A 439 19.33 -6.75 -20.85
CA ARG A 439 19.54 -6.81 -19.40
C ARG A 439 19.41 -5.45 -18.70
N ILE A 440 19.21 -4.37 -19.46
CA ILE A 440 19.03 -3.02 -18.93
C ILE A 440 17.57 -2.81 -18.51
N VAL A 441 17.37 -2.31 -17.29
CA VAL A 441 16.06 -2.03 -16.72
C VAL A 441 16.12 -0.83 -15.77
N GLY A 442 15.02 -0.12 -15.59
CA GLY A 442 14.91 0.89 -14.53
C GLY A 442 14.44 0.23 -13.24
N ALA A 443 15.15 0.45 -12.15
CA ALA A 443 14.72 0.16 -10.79
C ALA A 443 14.53 1.48 -10.05
N HIS A 444 13.46 2.21 -10.38
CA HIS A 444 13.21 3.54 -9.86
C HIS A 444 12.55 3.47 -8.48
N PHE A 445 13.37 3.72 -7.45
CA PHE A 445 12.96 3.83 -6.06
C PHE A 445 12.54 5.26 -5.71
N PHE A 446 11.68 5.39 -4.70
CA PHE A 446 11.23 6.68 -4.18
C PHE A 446 11.94 7.01 -2.88
N SER A 447 12.39 8.26 -2.70
CA SER A 447 13.11 8.67 -1.50
C SER A 447 12.17 8.86 -0.30
N PRO A 448 12.51 8.38 0.92
CA PRO A 448 13.65 7.51 1.24
C PRO A 448 13.41 6.05 0.80
N ALA A 449 14.37 5.45 0.08
CA ALA A 449 14.18 4.16 -0.59
C ALA A 449 13.90 2.97 0.35
N HIS A 450 14.37 2.98 1.60
CA HIS A 450 14.05 1.93 2.58
C HIS A 450 12.67 2.10 3.23
N VAL A 451 12.01 3.25 3.06
CA VAL A 451 10.70 3.58 3.64
C VAL A 451 9.60 3.49 2.59
N MET A 452 9.79 4.12 1.43
CA MET A 452 8.75 4.26 0.43
C MET A 452 8.39 2.91 -0.20
N PRO A 453 7.12 2.52 -0.28
CA PRO A 453 6.72 1.17 -0.67
C PRO A 453 6.78 0.90 -2.17
N LEU A 454 6.87 1.95 -3.00
CA LEU A 454 6.81 1.81 -4.45
C LEU A 454 8.16 1.49 -5.09
N LEU A 455 8.14 0.63 -6.12
CA LEU A 455 9.24 0.42 -7.04
C LEU A 455 8.69 0.47 -8.47
N GLU A 456 9.09 1.47 -9.26
CA GLU A 456 8.80 1.50 -10.69
C GLU A 456 9.86 0.70 -11.45
N ILE A 457 9.39 -0.33 -12.17
CA ILE A 457 10.20 -1.17 -13.05
C ILE A 457 10.04 -0.64 -14.47
N VAL A 458 11.02 0.11 -14.93
CA VAL A 458 10.97 0.77 -16.24
C VAL A 458 11.54 -0.18 -17.29
N ARG A 459 10.74 -0.53 -18.30
CA ARG A 459 11.19 -1.36 -19.42
C ARG A 459 11.35 -0.55 -20.70
N THR A 460 12.37 -0.91 -21.48
CA THR A 460 12.46 -0.53 -22.90
C THR A 460 11.86 -1.63 -23.77
N GLU A 461 11.88 -1.42 -25.07
CA GLU A 461 11.49 -2.41 -26.08
C GLU A 461 12.44 -3.62 -26.09
N LYS A 462 13.67 -3.44 -25.61
CA LYS A 462 14.71 -4.47 -25.59
C LYS A 462 14.78 -5.23 -24.27
N THR A 463 14.34 -4.63 -23.15
CA THR A 463 14.39 -5.26 -21.82
C THR A 463 13.69 -6.62 -21.84
N SER A 464 14.42 -7.68 -21.48
CA SER A 464 13.88 -9.04 -21.50
C SER A 464 12.81 -9.26 -20.42
N ALA A 465 11.81 -10.08 -20.73
CA ALA A 465 10.76 -10.47 -19.78
C ALA A 465 11.32 -11.14 -18.52
N GLN A 466 12.42 -11.90 -18.65
CA GLN A 466 13.08 -12.54 -17.51
C GLN A 466 13.62 -11.50 -16.51
N VAL A 467 14.26 -10.43 -16.99
CA VAL A 467 14.80 -9.35 -16.13
C VAL A 467 13.67 -8.63 -15.39
N ILE A 468 12.55 -8.36 -16.08
CA ILE A 468 11.37 -7.75 -15.45
C ILE A 468 10.82 -8.67 -14.34
N LEU A 469 10.66 -9.96 -14.61
CA LEU A 469 10.17 -10.94 -13.63
C LEU A 469 11.07 -11.05 -12.40
N ASP A 470 12.39 -11.07 -12.62
CA ASP A 470 13.37 -11.15 -11.55
C ASP A 470 13.33 -9.90 -10.68
N LEU A 471 13.29 -8.72 -11.28
CA LEU A 471 13.20 -7.45 -10.55
C LEU A 471 11.85 -7.30 -9.81
N MET A 472 10.74 -7.77 -10.39
CA MET A 472 9.46 -7.86 -9.68
C MET A 472 9.58 -8.76 -8.45
N THR A 473 10.35 -9.84 -8.54
CA THR A 473 10.56 -10.78 -7.44
C THR A 473 11.45 -10.18 -6.36
N VAL A 474 12.54 -9.51 -6.76
CA VAL A 474 13.39 -8.72 -5.85
C VAL A 474 12.54 -7.69 -5.12
N GLY A 475 11.74 -6.89 -5.84
CA GLY A 475 10.82 -5.91 -5.27
C GLY A 475 9.93 -6.50 -4.18
N LYS A 476 9.32 -7.66 -4.43
CA LYS A 476 8.49 -8.37 -3.42
C LYS A 476 9.32 -8.82 -2.21
N ILE A 477 10.52 -9.35 -2.41
CA ILE A 477 11.44 -9.79 -1.33
C ILE A 477 11.79 -8.62 -0.43
N ILE A 478 12.11 -7.45 -1.01
CA ILE A 478 12.41 -6.22 -0.27
C ILE A 478 11.16 -5.44 0.17
N LYS A 479 9.99 -6.09 0.17
CA LYS A 479 8.70 -5.56 0.62
C LYS A 479 8.28 -4.27 -0.10
N LYS A 480 8.66 -4.13 -1.36
CA LYS A 480 8.14 -3.12 -2.29
C LYS A 480 6.98 -3.67 -3.10
N VAL A 481 6.16 -2.76 -3.60
CA VAL A 481 5.12 -3.03 -4.59
C VAL A 481 5.69 -2.66 -5.96
N PRO A 482 6.07 -3.65 -6.79
CA PRO A 482 6.56 -3.38 -8.14
C PRO A 482 5.40 -2.98 -9.05
N ILE A 483 5.66 -2.01 -9.93
CA ILE A 483 4.79 -1.65 -11.05
C ILE A 483 5.64 -1.56 -12.30
N VAL A 484 5.24 -2.24 -13.37
CA VAL A 484 5.97 -2.20 -14.65
C VAL A 484 5.45 -1.06 -15.50
N VAL A 485 6.36 -0.20 -15.96
CA VAL A 485 6.06 1.01 -16.72
C VAL A 485 6.97 1.11 -17.95
N GLY A 486 6.49 1.82 -18.96
CA GLY A 486 7.25 2.14 -20.16
C GLY A 486 8.29 3.24 -19.91
N ASN A 487 9.37 3.17 -20.68
CA ASN A 487 10.43 4.17 -20.68
C ASN A 487 9.96 5.50 -21.29
N CYS A 488 9.95 6.57 -20.49
CA CYS A 488 9.71 7.95 -20.92
C CYS A 488 10.22 8.92 -19.84
N THR A 489 10.34 10.21 -20.17
CA THR A 489 10.74 11.25 -19.21
C THR A 489 9.77 11.31 -18.03
N GLY A 490 10.26 10.98 -16.83
CA GLY A 490 9.46 10.95 -15.60
C GLY A 490 8.62 9.68 -15.39
N PHE A 491 8.72 8.70 -16.28
CA PHE A 491 8.03 7.40 -16.22
C PHE A 491 6.52 7.54 -15.99
N ALA A 492 5.92 6.81 -15.04
CA ALA A 492 4.49 6.93 -14.77
C ALA A 492 4.21 7.95 -13.67
N VAL A 493 4.83 7.82 -12.48
CA VAL A 493 4.51 8.68 -11.33
C VAL A 493 4.96 10.12 -11.53
N ASN A 494 6.25 10.34 -11.76
CA ASN A 494 6.79 11.70 -11.80
C ASN A 494 6.21 12.47 -12.99
N ARG A 495 5.98 11.79 -14.12
CA ARG A 495 5.29 12.35 -15.28
C ARG A 495 3.84 12.70 -14.96
N ALA A 496 3.04 11.76 -14.45
CA ALA A 496 1.64 12.05 -14.14
C ALA A 496 1.49 13.22 -13.15
N PHE A 497 2.44 13.37 -12.21
CA PHE A 497 2.40 14.37 -11.16
C PHE A 497 3.24 15.64 -11.40
N PHE A 498 4.00 15.78 -12.49
CA PHE A 498 4.70 17.06 -12.73
C PHE A 498 3.73 18.27 -12.78
N PRO A 499 2.48 18.15 -13.31
CA PRO A 499 1.53 19.26 -13.29
C PRO A 499 1.06 19.64 -11.89
N TYR A 500 1.20 18.77 -10.88
CA TYR A 500 0.76 19.05 -9.50
C TYR A 500 1.45 20.27 -8.92
N GLY A 501 2.79 20.30 -8.99
CA GLY A 501 3.58 21.44 -8.53
C GLY A 501 3.35 22.66 -9.41
N GLN A 502 3.28 22.47 -10.74
CA GLN A 502 3.08 23.56 -11.68
C GLN A 502 1.71 24.22 -11.55
N GLY A 503 0.64 23.46 -11.30
CA GLY A 503 -0.71 23.98 -11.07
C GLY A 503 -0.80 24.79 -9.77
N ALA A 504 -0.10 24.36 -8.71
CA ALA A 504 0.02 25.14 -7.48
C ALA A 504 0.77 26.46 -7.71
N HIS A 505 1.89 26.42 -8.44
CA HIS A 505 2.62 27.62 -8.86
C HIS A 505 1.72 28.52 -9.72
N TYR A 506 0.96 27.96 -10.66
CA TYR A 506 0.06 28.71 -11.53
C TYR A 506 -0.99 29.49 -10.72
N LEU A 507 -1.67 28.82 -9.78
CA LEU A 507 -2.62 29.46 -8.85
C LEU A 507 -1.97 30.55 -7.99
N LEU A 508 -0.75 30.29 -7.50
CA LEU A 508 0.01 31.29 -6.74
C LEU A 508 0.28 32.54 -7.58
N HIS A 509 0.64 32.38 -8.85
CA HIS A 509 0.88 33.51 -9.76
C HIS A 509 -0.41 34.23 -10.15
N MET A 510 -1.57 33.55 -10.10
CA MET A 510 -2.89 34.17 -10.24
C MET A 510 -3.42 34.83 -8.96
N GLY A 511 -2.60 34.93 -7.91
CA GLY A 511 -2.93 35.67 -6.69
C GLY A 511 -3.46 34.83 -5.53
N VAL A 512 -3.54 33.50 -5.66
CA VAL A 512 -3.97 32.63 -4.56
C VAL A 512 -2.85 32.49 -3.53
N ASP A 513 -3.22 32.52 -2.24
CA ASP A 513 -2.30 32.34 -1.12
C ASP A 513 -1.70 30.91 -1.08
N PRO A 514 -0.36 30.73 -1.08
CA PRO A 514 0.26 29.41 -0.98
C PRO A 514 -0.14 28.63 0.27
N PHE A 515 -0.34 29.29 1.40
CA PHE A 515 -0.66 28.61 2.66
C PHE A 515 -2.11 28.10 2.66
N ARG A 516 -3.03 28.84 2.01
CA ARG A 516 -4.38 28.34 1.66
C ARG A 516 -4.30 27.10 0.77
N ILE A 517 -3.49 27.12 -0.28
CA ILE A 517 -3.31 25.97 -1.19
C ILE A 517 -2.85 24.74 -0.39
N ASP A 518 -1.75 24.87 0.37
CA ASP A 518 -1.19 23.75 1.14
C ASP A 518 -2.20 23.20 2.16
N ARG A 519 -2.93 24.06 2.87
CA ARG A 519 -3.98 23.66 3.82
C ARG A 519 -5.10 22.87 3.12
N LEU A 520 -5.54 23.31 1.94
CA LEU A 520 -6.61 22.66 1.20
C LEU A 520 -6.19 21.29 0.66
N ILE A 521 -4.95 21.16 0.19
CA ILE A 521 -4.40 19.87 -0.26
C ILE A 521 -4.21 18.90 0.92
N CYS A 522 -3.75 19.39 2.07
CA CYS A 522 -3.71 18.58 3.30
C CYS A 522 -5.12 18.15 3.74
N LYS A 523 -6.11 19.06 3.68
CA LYS A 523 -7.52 18.75 3.98
C LYS A 523 -8.11 17.73 2.99
N PHE A 524 -7.71 17.80 1.71
CA PHE A 524 -8.11 16.83 0.70
C PHE A 524 -7.61 15.42 1.03
N GLY A 525 -6.40 15.31 1.58
CA GLY A 525 -5.88 14.07 2.15
C GLY A 525 -4.37 13.82 2.04
N LEU A 526 -3.62 14.70 1.38
CA LEU A 526 -2.18 14.51 1.24
C LEU A 526 -1.46 14.85 2.56
N PRO A 527 -0.32 14.22 2.88
CA PRO A 527 0.40 14.50 4.12
C PRO A 527 1.03 15.91 4.16
N MET A 528 1.30 16.50 2.99
CA MET A 528 1.90 17.83 2.82
C MET A 528 1.31 18.49 1.57
N GLY A 529 1.21 19.82 1.61
CA GLY A 529 0.85 20.61 0.44
C GLY A 529 2.00 20.75 -0.56
N PRO A 530 1.73 21.22 -1.79
CA PRO A 530 2.73 21.34 -2.84
C PRO A 530 3.94 22.22 -2.47
N PHE A 531 3.75 23.32 -1.73
CA PHE A 531 4.85 24.23 -1.38
C PHE A 531 5.73 23.65 -0.27
N GLN A 532 5.11 23.09 0.78
CA GLN A 532 5.82 22.33 1.80
C GLN A 532 6.55 21.11 1.21
N LEU A 533 5.96 20.41 0.25
CA LEU A 533 6.62 19.31 -0.46
C LEU A 533 7.86 19.81 -1.22
N GLN A 534 7.78 20.98 -1.87
CA GLN A 534 8.91 21.58 -2.59
C GLN A 534 10.06 21.96 -1.64
N ASP A 535 9.75 22.49 -0.46
CA ASP A 535 10.75 22.75 0.60
C ASP A 535 11.49 21.48 1.03
N VAL A 536 10.78 20.35 1.13
CA VAL A 536 11.34 19.07 1.57
C VAL A 536 12.12 18.39 0.46
N ALA A 537 11.63 18.43 -0.78
CA ALA A 537 12.27 17.84 -1.95
C ALA A 537 13.57 18.59 -2.34
N GLY A 538 13.59 19.90 -2.11
CA GLY A 538 14.74 20.77 -2.34
C GLY A 538 14.67 21.53 -3.66
N TYR A 539 15.08 22.79 -3.63
CA TYR A 539 14.92 23.71 -4.75
C TYR A 539 15.85 23.43 -5.94
N GLY A 540 17.04 22.87 -5.70
CA GLY A 540 17.93 22.44 -6.77
C GLY A 540 17.29 21.38 -7.68
N VAL A 541 16.56 20.43 -7.07
CA VAL A 541 15.79 19.42 -7.80
C VAL A 541 14.68 20.08 -8.61
N ALA A 542 13.93 21.01 -8.01
CA ALA A 542 12.86 21.72 -8.69
C ALA A 542 13.34 22.49 -9.93
N VAL A 543 14.48 23.20 -9.85
CA VAL A 543 15.08 23.92 -11.00
C VAL A 543 15.52 22.96 -12.10
N ALA A 544 16.15 21.84 -11.74
CA ALA A 544 16.59 20.84 -12.72
C ALA A 544 15.40 20.19 -13.45
N VAL A 545 14.41 19.73 -12.69
CA VAL A 545 13.21 19.06 -13.21
C VAL A 545 12.35 19.98 -14.06
N ARG A 546 12.27 21.29 -13.71
CA ARG A 546 11.58 22.30 -14.52
C ARG A 546 12.09 22.33 -15.96
N LYS A 547 13.41 22.34 -16.15
CA LYS A 547 14.02 22.35 -17.49
C LYS A 547 13.74 21.06 -18.24
N ILE A 548 13.88 19.92 -17.57
CA ILE A 548 13.63 18.59 -18.16
C ILE A 548 12.21 18.49 -18.71
N TYR A 549 11.19 18.83 -17.91
CA TYR A 549 9.80 18.76 -18.38
C TYR A 549 9.45 19.85 -19.38
N GLY A 550 9.99 21.06 -19.23
CA GLY A 550 9.79 22.13 -20.22
C GLY A 550 10.29 21.73 -21.61
N SER A 551 11.42 21.03 -21.68
CA SER A 551 11.95 20.48 -22.93
C SER A 551 11.19 19.25 -23.43
N ALA A 552 10.80 18.34 -22.53
CA ALA A 552 10.14 17.09 -22.92
C ALA A 552 8.67 17.28 -23.34
N PHE A 553 7.97 18.24 -22.75
CA PHE A 553 6.53 18.41 -22.89
C PHE A 553 6.16 19.87 -23.24
N PRO A 554 6.68 20.42 -24.36
CA PRO A 554 6.44 21.80 -24.74
C PRO A 554 4.94 22.07 -24.92
N GLY A 555 4.49 23.24 -24.46
CA GLY A 555 3.10 23.69 -24.62
C GLY A 555 2.11 23.17 -23.57
N ARG A 556 2.55 22.34 -22.61
CA ARG A 556 1.71 21.89 -21.48
C ARG A 556 2.40 21.97 -20.11
N THR A 557 3.43 22.81 -20.02
CA THR A 557 4.14 23.13 -18.77
C THR A 557 3.94 24.58 -18.38
N PHE A 558 4.00 24.88 -17.09
CA PHE A 558 4.13 26.25 -16.60
C PHE A 558 5.55 26.51 -16.11
N ASP A 559 6.21 27.52 -16.66
CA ASP A 559 7.52 27.98 -16.22
C ASP A 559 7.37 29.15 -15.24
N SER A 560 8.04 29.05 -14.09
CA SER A 560 8.04 30.06 -13.05
C SER A 560 9.46 30.29 -12.55
N SER A 561 9.84 31.57 -12.45
CA SER A 561 11.10 32.02 -11.85
C SER A 561 11.07 32.02 -10.31
N LEU A 562 9.96 31.64 -9.68
CA LEU A 562 9.77 31.75 -8.22
C LEU A 562 10.87 31.01 -7.44
N VAL A 563 11.20 29.80 -7.87
CA VAL A 563 12.23 29.00 -7.18
C VAL A 563 13.60 29.65 -7.31
N ASP A 564 13.92 30.21 -8.48
CA ASP A 564 15.19 30.93 -8.69
C ASP A 564 15.28 32.17 -7.78
N LEU A 565 14.18 32.92 -7.65
CA LEU A 565 14.08 34.07 -6.75
C LEU A 565 14.19 33.66 -5.27
N LEU A 566 13.59 32.54 -4.88
CA LEU A 566 13.71 32.03 -3.51
C LEU A 566 15.16 31.69 -3.17
N ILE A 567 15.87 31.00 -4.08
CA ILE A 567 17.30 30.69 -3.92
C ILE A 567 18.12 31.98 -3.81
N LYS A 568 17.88 32.96 -4.70
CA LYS A 568 18.56 34.27 -4.69
C LYS A 568 18.36 35.02 -3.38
N ASN A 569 17.21 34.84 -2.73
CA ASN A 569 16.87 35.43 -1.43
C ASN A 569 17.27 34.52 -0.23
N GLY A 570 18.18 33.57 -0.43
CA GLY A 570 18.76 32.76 0.65
C GLY A 570 17.85 31.64 1.18
N ARG A 571 16.80 31.25 0.45
CA ARG A 571 15.89 30.16 0.84
C ARG A 571 16.24 28.88 0.08
N GLN A 572 16.43 27.77 0.79
CA GLN A 572 16.69 26.44 0.19
C GLN A 572 15.75 25.36 0.73
N GLY A 573 14.68 25.75 1.42
CA GLY A 573 13.72 24.82 1.98
C GLY A 573 14.23 24.20 3.28
N LYS A 574 13.97 22.91 3.47
CA LYS A 574 14.33 22.20 4.70
C LYS A 574 15.84 22.07 4.89
N SER A 575 16.64 22.10 3.82
CA SER A 575 18.10 21.92 3.89
C SER A 575 18.81 23.00 4.71
N ASN A 576 18.35 24.25 4.61
CA ASN A 576 18.87 25.38 5.38
C ASN A 576 17.87 25.94 6.41
N GLY A 577 16.78 25.20 6.65
CA GLY A 577 15.75 25.57 7.63
C GLY A 577 14.76 26.64 7.16
N LYS A 578 14.86 27.15 5.93
CA LYS A 578 14.07 28.30 5.46
C LYS A 578 13.65 28.17 3.98
N GLY A 579 12.34 28.03 3.75
CA GLY A 579 11.70 27.84 2.44
C GLY A 579 10.44 28.69 2.29
N TYR A 580 9.32 28.11 1.87
CA TYR A 580 7.99 28.71 2.11
C TYR A 580 7.64 28.68 3.60
N TYR A 581 8.19 27.70 4.32
CA TYR A 581 8.06 27.52 5.76
C TYR A 581 9.41 27.67 6.48
N VAL A 582 9.36 27.91 7.78
CA VAL A 582 10.52 27.79 8.68
C VAL A 582 10.54 26.39 9.30
N TYR A 583 11.71 25.75 9.26
CA TYR A 583 11.93 24.41 9.79
C TYR A 583 12.89 24.46 10.98
N GLU A 584 12.34 24.32 12.18
CA GLU A 584 13.11 24.19 13.41
C GLU A 584 13.14 22.74 13.87
N LYS A 585 14.28 22.31 14.41
CA LYS A 585 14.48 20.93 14.85
C LYS A 585 13.52 20.62 16.01
N GLY A 586 12.66 19.62 15.82
CA GLY A 586 11.69 19.16 16.84
C GLY A 586 10.34 19.87 16.79
N SER A 587 10.18 20.89 15.94
CA SER A 587 8.94 21.65 15.79
C SER A 587 8.19 21.29 14.52
N LYS A 588 6.88 21.56 14.49
CA LYS A 588 6.11 21.54 13.23
C LYS A 588 6.50 22.77 12.40
N PRO A 589 6.65 22.61 11.07
CA PRO A 589 6.99 23.73 10.20
C PRO A 589 5.90 24.80 10.25
N GLN A 590 6.32 26.07 10.27
CA GLN A 590 5.42 27.22 10.35
C GLN A 590 5.49 28.04 9.06
N PRO A 591 4.35 28.54 8.54
CA PRO A 591 4.35 29.49 7.42
C PRO A 591 5.31 30.66 7.66
N ASP A 592 6.08 31.07 6.65
CA ASP A 592 6.95 32.23 6.73
C ASP A 592 6.42 33.40 5.88
N PRO A 593 5.72 34.39 6.47
CA PRO A 593 5.20 35.53 5.73
C PRO A 593 6.28 36.36 5.01
N SER A 594 7.55 36.28 5.41
CA SER A 594 8.64 36.99 4.73
C SER A 594 8.96 36.43 3.33
N VAL A 595 8.28 35.36 2.90
CA VAL A 595 8.31 34.87 1.52
C VAL A 595 7.39 35.67 0.57
N LEU A 596 6.39 36.37 1.11
CA LEU A 596 5.36 37.05 0.32
C LEU A 596 5.92 38.14 -0.63
N PRO A 597 6.90 38.98 -0.24
CA PRO A 597 7.49 39.96 -1.17
C PRO A 597 8.17 39.30 -2.38
N ILE A 598 8.80 38.14 -2.18
CA ILE A 598 9.46 37.37 -3.25
C ILE A 598 8.41 36.78 -4.20
N ILE A 599 7.30 36.30 -3.64
CA ILE A 599 6.15 35.84 -4.42
C ILE A 599 5.56 36.97 -5.26
N GLU A 600 5.46 38.17 -4.70
CA GLU A 600 4.93 39.34 -5.42
C GLU A 600 5.86 39.80 -6.55
N GLU A 601 7.17 39.72 -6.36
CA GLU A 601 8.16 39.91 -7.44
C GLU A 601 7.95 38.88 -8.56
N SER A 602 7.82 37.59 -8.21
CA SER A 602 7.60 36.53 -9.18
C SER A 602 6.27 36.68 -9.95
N ARG A 603 5.20 37.12 -9.27
CA ARG A 603 3.90 37.42 -9.88
C ARG A 603 4.01 38.48 -10.96
N LYS A 604 4.73 39.57 -10.68
CA LYS A 604 4.96 40.65 -11.65
C LYS A 604 5.73 40.18 -12.87
N LEU A 605 6.74 39.32 -12.67
CA LEU A 605 7.53 38.75 -13.78
C LEU A 605 6.70 37.79 -14.66
N ALA A 606 5.87 36.93 -14.05
CA ALA A 606 5.04 36.00 -14.81
C ALA A 606 3.87 36.68 -15.54
N ASN A 607 3.30 37.73 -14.93
CA ASN A 607 2.22 38.54 -15.50
C ASN A 607 1.01 37.74 -16.04
N VAL A 608 0.57 36.72 -15.30
CA VAL A 608 -0.54 35.82 -15.69
C VAL A 608 -1.90 36.16 -15.07
N MET A 609 -1.97 37.21 -14.23
CA MET A 609 -3.22 37.62 -13.60
C MET A 609 -4.18 38.26 -14.61
N PRO A 610 -5.42 37.74 -14.78
CA PRO A 610 -6.41 38.36 -15.66
C PRO A 610 -6.70 39.80 -15.24
N GLY A 611 -6.47 40.76 -16.15
CA GLY A 611 -6.63 42.19 -15.87
C GLY A 611 -5.75 42.71 -14.72
N GLY A 612 -4.65 42.03 -14.41
CA GLY A 612 -3.72 42.41 -13.34
C GLY A 612 -4.27 42.22 -11.92
N LYS A 613 -5.37 41.47 -11.74
CA LYS A 613 -6.02 41.26 -10.43
C LYS A 613 -5.97 39.80 -9.99
N PRO A 614 -5.86 39.53 -8.68
CA PRO A 614 -6.03 38.19 -8.14
C PRO A 614 -7.36 37.56 -8.55
N ILE A 615 -7.34 36.28 -8.91
CA ILE A 615 -8.56 35.56 -9.24
C ILE A 615 -9.38 35.23 -7.98
N SER A 616 -10.71 35.16 -8.13
CA SER A 616 -11.60 34.63 -7.11
C SER A 616 -11.92 33.17 -7.45
N VAL A 617 -11.53 32.25 -6.58
CA VAL A 617 -11.75 30.81 -6.72
C VAL A 617 -12.21 30.20 -5.40
N SER A 618 -13.16 29.28 -5.49
CA SER A 618 -13.62 28.49 -4.35
C SER A 618 -12.55 27.51 -3.87
N ASP A 619 -12.67 27.03 -2.63
CA ASP A 619 -11.77 26.01 -2.09
C ASP A 619 -11.79 24.70 -2.91
N LYS A 620 -12.95 24.37 -3.49
CA LYS A 620 -13.11 23.22 -4.40
C LYS A 620 -12.33 23.44 -5.70
N GLU A 621 -12.49 24.60 -6.33
CA GLU A 621 -11.78 24.95 -7.57
C GLU A 621 -10.26 24.97 -7.36
N VAL A 622 -9.75 25.42 -6.21
CA VAL A 622 -8.30 25.36 -5.91
C VAL A 622 -7.78 23.92 -5.98
N VAL A 623 -8.49 22.97 -5.38
CA VAL A 623 -8.11 21.54 -5.41
C VAL A 623 -8.20 20.98 -6.83
N GLU A 624 -9.26 21.31 -7.56
CA GLU A 624 -9.48 20.83 -8.93
C GLU A 624 -8.50 21.43 -9.94
N MET A 625 -8.17 22.71 -9.83
CA MET A 625 -7.16 23.38 -10.67
C MET A 625 -5.75 22.84 -10.44
N ILE A 626 -5.50 22.11 -9.34
CA ILE A 626 -4.25 21.40 -9.08
C ILE A 626 -4.31 19.97 -9.59
N PHE A 627 -5.39 19.23 -9.31
CA PHE A 627 -5.46 17.80 -9.65
C PHE A 627 -5.99 17.49 -11.04
N PHE A 628 -6.83 18.32 -11.66
CA PHE A 628 -7.32 18.05 -13.03
C PHE A 628 -6.20 18.07 -14.06
N PRO A 629 -5.18 18.95 -13.99
CA PRO A 629 -3.97 18.81 -14.81
C PRO A 629 -3.24 17.47 -14.61
N VAL A 630 -3.18 16.96 -13.37
CA VAL A 630 -2.60 15.64 -13.05
C VAL A 630 -3.43 14.52 -13.67
N VAL A 631 -4.76 14.58 -13.58
CA VAL A 631 -5.67 13.63 -14.24
C VAL A 631 -5.50 13.68 -15.76
N ASN A 632 -5.36 14.88 -16.32
CA ASN A 632 -5.17 15.07 -17.75
C ASN A 632 -3.84 14.49 -18.24
N GLU A 633 -2.76 14.65 -17.48
CA GLU A 633 -1.48 14.03 -17.78
C GLU A 633 -1.53 12.50 -17.59
N SER A 634 -2.26 12.03 -16.57
CA SER A 634 -2.54 10.60 -16.36
C SER A 634 -3.27 9.97 -17.55
N CYS A 635 -4.20 10.72 -18.18
CA CYS A 635 -4.86 10.29 -19.41
C CYS A 635 -3.85 10.10 -20.57
N ARG A 636 -2.84 10.96 -20.68
CA ARG A 636 -1.78 10.84 -21.70
C ARG A 636 -0.84 9.67 -21.42
N VAL A 637 -0.46 9.48 -20.15
CA VAL A 637 0.32 8.30 -19.69
C VAL A 637 -0.40 6.99 -20.05
N LEU A 638 -1.73 6.95 -19.90
CA LEU A 638 -2.54 5.81 -20.33
C LEU A 638 -2.63 5.68 -21.84
N ASP A 639 -2.85 6.80 -22.54
CA ASP A 639 -3.04 6.81 -23.98
C ASP A 639 -1.79 6.29 -24.72
N GLU A 640 -0.62 6.72 -24.24
CA GLU A 640 0.69 6.34 -24.77
C GLU A 640 1.16 4.94 -24.31
N GLY A 641 0.38 4.23 -23.49
CA GLY A 641 0.71 2.88 -23.05
C GLY A 641 1.89 2.79 -22.08
N ILE A 642 2.22 3.88 -21.39
CA ILE A 642 3.31 3.92 -20.39
C ILE A 642 2.97 3.03 -19.19
N VAL A 643 1.69 2.90 -18.85
CA VAL A 643 1.23 1.93 -17.84
C VAL A 643 0.37 0.86 -18.50
N ILE A 644 0.38 -0.35 -17.94
CA ILE A 644 -0.39 -1.48 -18.47
C ILE A 644 -1.89 -1.25 -18.30
N ARG A 645 -2.30 -0.63 -17.19
CA ARG A 645 -3.70 -0.36 -16.87
C ARG A 645 -3.85 0.89 -15.98
N ALA A 646 -5.06 1.46 -15.96
CA ALA A 646 -5.41 2.59 -15.10
C ALA A 646 -5.11 2.34 -13.61
N SER A 647 -5.46 1.15 -13.11
CA SER A 647 -5.26 0.83 -11.70
C SER A 647 -3.79 0.69 -11.29
N ASP A 648 -2.87 0.47 -12.23
CA ASP A 648 -1.43 0.51 -11.94
C ASP A 648 -1.00 1.94 -11.61
N LEU A 649 -1.53 2.95 -12.30
CA LEU A 649 -1.28 4.37 -12.02
C LEU A 649 -1.98 4.83 -10.73
N ASP A 650 -3.14 4.28 -10.39
CA ASP A 650 -3.77 4.51 -9.09
C ASP A 650 -2.86 4.02 -7.94
N VAL A 651 -2.34 2.80 -8.04
CA VAL A 651 -1.37 2.26 -7.06
C VAL A 651 -0.12 3.13 -7.00
N ALA A 652 0.40 3.54 -8.16
CA ALA A 652 1.56 4.42 -8.26
C ALA A 652 1.31 5.77 -7.56
N SER A 653 0.13 6.37 -7.75
CA SER A 653 -0.25 7.63 -7.12
C SER A 653 -0.35 7.51 -5.59
N VAL A 654 -0.94 6.42 -5.09
CA VAL A 654 -1.09 6.17 -3.65
C VAL A 654 0.25 5.89 -2.99
N LEU A 655 1.09 5.05 -3.60
CA LEU A 655 2.33 4.57 -2.99
C LEU A 655 3.54 5.49 -3.26
N GLY A 656 3.56 6.21 -4.37
CA GLY A 656 4.64 7.12 -4.77
C GLY A 656 4.38 8.55 -4.31
N MET A 657 3.15 9.05 -4.48
CA MET A 657 2.79 10.45 -4.18
C MET A 657 1.94 10.61 -2.92
N SER A 658 1.68 9.52 -2.20
CA SER A 658 0.81 9.53 -1.01
C SER A 658 -0.60 10.07 -1.30
N PHE A 659 -1.11 9.85 -2.53
CA PHE A 659 -2.50 10.15 -2.83
C PHE A 659 -3.41 9.37 -1.87
N PRO A 660 -4.46 9.97 -1.29
CA PRO A 660 -5.25 9.34 -0.24
C PRO A 660 -5.90 8.04 -0.75
N SER A 661 -5.53 6.91 -0.13
CA SER A 661 -6.03 5.57 -0.52
C SER A 661 -7.55 5.43 -0.35
N TYR A 662 -8.15 6.14 0.60
CA TYR A 662 -9.61 6.22 0.78
C TYR A 662 -10.32 6.99 -0.34
N ARG A 663 -9.57 7.53 -1.32
CA ARG A 663 -10.08 8.06 -2.59
C ARG A 663 -9.71 7.19 -3.80
N GLY A 664 -9.03 6.07 -3.61
CA GLY A 664 -8.85 5.04 -4.63
C GLY A 664 -7.70 5.25 -5.62
N GLY A 665 -6.98 6.37 -5.52
CA GLY A 665 -5.97 6.76 -6.52
C GLY A 665 -6.49 7.81 -7.50
N ILE A 666 -5.59 8.38 -8.28
CA ILE A 666 -5.87 9.57 -9.10
C ILE A 666 -6.95 9.34 -10.17
N LEU A 667 -6.96 8.20 -10.85
CA LEU A 667 -7.92 7.88 -11.91
C LEU A 667 -9.23 7.35 -11.33
N PHE A 668 -9.17 6.53 -10.28
CA PHE A 668 -10.39 6.14 -9.57
C PHE A 668 -11.14 7.37 -9.05
N TRP A 669 -10.44 8.29 -8.40
CA TRP A 669 -11.03 9.54 -7.94
C TRP A 669 -11.58 10.37 -9.10
N ALA A 670 -10.85 10.49 -10.20
CA ALA A 670 -11.33 11.19 -11.39
C ALA A 670 -12.62 10.58 -11.96
N ASP A 671 -12.77 9.26 -11.94
CA ASP A 671 -14.01 8.59 -12.35
C ASP A 671 -15.17 8.86 -11.39
N THR A 672 -14.92 9.01 -10.08
CA THR A 672 -15.95 9.44 -9.13
C THR A 672 -16.39 10.89 -9.33
N VAL A 673 -15.51 11.74 -9.87
CA VAL A 673 -15.80 13.13 -10.22
C VAL A 673 -16.55 13.21 -11.57
N GLY A 674 -16.17 12.37 -12.52
CA GLY A 674 -16.78 12.24 -13.85
C GLY A 674 -15.98 12.93 -14.95
N ALA A 675 -15.66 12.17 -16.02
CA ALA A 675 -14.85 12.63 -17.15
C ALA A 675 -15.40 13.90 -17.83
N ASP A 676 -16.72 14.00 -18.00
CA ASP A 676 -17.38 15.16 -18.61
C ASP A 676 -17.16 16.45 -17.81
N TYR A 677 -17.30 16.38 -16.48
CA TYR A 677 -17.08 17.55 -15.63
C TYR A 677 -15.62 17.99 -15.65
N ILE A 678 -14.68 17.04 -15.61
CA ILE A 678 -13.24 17.33 -15.67
C ILE A 678 -12.87 17.97 -17.01
N TYR A 679 -13.35 17.40 -18.12
CA TYR A 679 -13.12 17.93 -19.46
C TYR A 679 -13.66 19.37 -19.60
N LYS A 680 -14.92 19.62 -19.20
CA LYS A 680 -15.53 20.95 -19.28
C LYS A 680 -14.79 21.97 -18.43
N SER A 681 -14.34 21.58 -17.23
CA SER A 681 -13.57 22.45 -16.33
C SER A 681 -12.21 22.82 -16.93
N LEU A 682 -11.47 21.83 -17.44
CA LEU A 682 -10.19 22.05 -18.11
C LEU A 682 -10.34 22.90 -19.37
N LYS A 683 -11.36 22.64 -20.19
CA LYS A 683 -11.66 23.45 -21.38
C LYS A 683 -11.92 24.92 -21.03
N LYS A 684 -12.79 25.16 -20.03
CA LYS A 684 -13.06 26.52 -19.52
C LYS A 684 -11.78 27.22 -19.05
N TRP A 685 -10.94 26.55 -18.26
CA TRP A 685 -9.68 27.14 -17.79
C TRP A 685 -8.65 27.30 -18.90
N SER A 686 -8.67 26.44 -19.92
CA SER A 686 -7.82 26.59 -21.10
C SER A 686 -8.19 27.83 -21.91
N GLU A 687 -9.47 28.15 -22.03
CA GLU A 687 -9.96 29.36 -22.70
C GLU A 687 -9.63 30.63 -21.90
N LEU A 688 -9.72 30.57 -20.56
CA LEU A 688 -9.46 31.71 -19.69
C LEU A 688 -7.97 31.98 -19.42
N TYR A 689 -7.18 30.93 -19.27
CA TYR A 689 -5.82 30.98 -18.71
C TYR A 689 -4.76 30.35 -19.62
N GLY A 690 -5.17 29.75 -20.74
CA GLY A 690 -4.27 29.23 -21.76
C GLY A 690 -3.88 27.76 -21.60
N ASN A 691 -2.88 27.36 -22.40
CA ASN A 691 -2.66 25.96 -22.78
C ASN A 691 -2.28 24.99 -21.65
N PHE A 692 -1.85 25.48 -20.48
CA PHE A 692 -1.55 24.62 -19.33
C PHE A 692 -2.76 23.74 -18.94
N TYR A 693 -3.98 24.26 -19.09
CA TYR A 693 -5.23 23.53 -18.81
C TYR A 693 -5.82 22.82 -20.02
N LYS A 694 -5.14 22.79 -21.18
CA LYS A 694 -5.68 22.20 -22.41
C LYS A 694 -5.99 20.71 -22.21
N PRO A 695 -7.25 20.26 -22.36
CA PRO A 695 -7.59 18.85 -22.21
C PRO A 695 -6.88 17.99 -23.25
N SER A 696 -6.56 16.74 -22.88
CA SER A 696 -6.05 15.72 -23.77
C SER A 696 -7.15 15.14 -24.63
N GLU A 697 -6.77 14.66 -25.82
CA GLU A 697 -7.69 13.98 -26.74
C GLU A 697 -8.33 12.74 -26.10
N TYR A 698 -7.54 11.99 -25.31
CA TYR A 698 -8.04 10.84 -24.55
C TYR A 698 -9.16 11.24 -23.56
N LEU A 699 -8.96 12.32 -22.79
CA LEU A 699 -9.98 12.81 -21.87
C LEU A 699 -11.23 13.28 -22.61
N GLU A 700 -11.05 14.05 -23.69
CA GLU A 700 -12.14 14.53 -24.53
C GLU A 700 -12.97 13.37 -25.09
N GLN A 701 -12.31 12.38 -25.71
CA GLN A 701 -12.98 11.22 -26.28
C GLN A 701 -13.83 10.48 -25.25
N ARG A 702 -13.32 10.30 -24.03
CA ARG A 702 -14.04 9.60 -22.96
C ARG A 702 -15.19 10.40 -22.39
N ALA A 703 -14.99 11.71 -22.21
CA ALA A 703 -16.04 12.65 -21.83
C ALA A 703 -17.19 12.62 -22.83
N THR A 704 -16.91 12.74 -24.13
CA THR A 704 -17.94 12.73 -25.19
C THR A 704 -18.68 11.40 -25.28
N ARG A 705 -18.01 10.27 -25.01
CA ARG A 705 -18.62 8.92 -25.06
C ARG A 705 -19.30 8.51 -23.75
N GLY A 706 -19.17 9.29 -22.67
CA GLY A 706 -19.73 8.93 -21.36
C GLY A 706 -19.10 7.69 -20.74
N ILE A 707 -17.84 7.39 -21.05
CA ILE A 707 -17.12 6.22 -20.51
C ILE A 707 -16.13 6.63 -19.40
N PRO A 708 -15.93 5.83 -18.34
CA PRO A 708 -14.95 6.10 -17.30
C PRO A 708 -13.54 6.22 -17.87
N LEU A 709 -12.68 7.07 -17.32
CA LEU A 709 -11.27 7.23 -17.67
C LEU A 709 -10.47 5.94 -17.50
N SER A 710 -10.83 5.13 -16.49
CA SER A 710 -10.17 3.88 -16.18
C SER A 710 -10.58 2.69 -17.07
N ALA A 711 -11.66 2.82 -17.85
CA ALA A 711 -12.13 1.70 -18.67
C ALA A 711 -11.05 1.29 -19.70
N PRO A 712 -10.83 -0.01 -19.98
CA PRO A 712 -9.88 -0.43 -20.99
C PRO A 712 -10.16 0.23 -22.35
N LYS A 713 -9.11 0.52 -23.15
CA LYS A 713 -9.31 0.94 -24.54
C LYS A 713 -10.10 -0.15 -25.26
N SER A 714 -11.17 0.21 -25.98
CA SER A 714 -11.86 -0.73 -26.85
C SER A 714 -10.88 -1.24 -27.89
N THR A 715 -10.69 -2.56 -27.96
CA THR A 715 -9.95 -3.18 -29.06
C THR A 715 -10.81 -3.03 -30.30
N ASP A 716 -10.68 -1.92 -31.03
CA ASP A 716 -11.16 -1.87 -32.40
C ASP A 716 -10.41 -2.96 -33.16
N SER A 717 -11.17 -3.84 -33.81
CA SER A 717 -10.76 -5.06 -34.51
C SER A 717 -9.91 -4.83 -35.77
N GLY A 718 -9.17 -3.71 -35.85
CA GLY A 718 -8.35 -3.32 -37.00
C GLY A 718 -6.86 -3.12 -36.72
N SER A 719 -6.41 -3.09 -35.46
CA SER A 719 -4.98 -2.94 -35.15
C SER A 719 -4.41 -4.29 -34.73
N LYS A 720 -3.71 -4.97 -35.65
CA LYS A 720 -2.87 -6.12 -35.31
C LYS A 720 -1.92 -5.71 -34.19
N SER A 721 -2.01 -6.46 -33.09
CA SER A 721 -1.06 -6.54 -31.99
C SER A 721 0.35 -6.11 -32.43
N ARG A 722 0.77 -4.95 -31.91
CA ARG A 722 2.17 -4.60 -31.70
C ARG A 722 2.33 -4.32 -30.21
N LEU A 723 2.32 -5.40 -29.42
CA LEU A 723 2.78 -5.46 -28.04
C LEU A 723 3.26 -6.89 -27.76
#